data_AF-A0AB34G5Q1-F1
#
_entry.id   AF-A0AB34G5Q1-F1
#
_cell.length_a   1.000
_cell.length_b   1.000
_cell.length_c   1.000
_cell.angle_alpha   90.00
_cell.angle_beta   90.00
_cell.angle_gamma   90.00
#
_symmetry.space_group_name_H-M   'P 1'
#
loop_
_entity.id
_entity.type
_entity.pdbx_description
1 polymer ?
#
loop_
_entity_poly.entity_id
_entity_poly.type
_entity_poly.pdbx_seq_one_letter_code
_entity_poly.pdbx_strand_id
1 'polypeptide(L)'
;MCTTYEYNCRYTDDEDDSTTAPAKRATLERGRRKAGLAAAAAATSRSPANQSHEARGPRGAADGSSTESLTAMSGASLATTAPVGIFDEHKPMYAGASAAMAFPHILGMALGSDSPPKMHSFAYNFGIRPEEASSAHDLLGKLISEDDLGFFSDVYFSEMAPITDFMDSRIYARRCRDYYHGSGNAAVAFGGVAAGVAALGSFLSTNRHPREADLVEYAKSILDDPASMRMLSVEHIIAWGLRLLYLRATARPNSAWIASCTVMHLCEAVGLHEEENIQKMASVASAAALGHDAERLRRIFWIAWAGHHLLSYEYDRSAVRFRAVTCQAIVPMAGSVADQFVEMAQIIPAANSPFRLGCQPSSPSEELSERLKALNKLQIAHPFLVVTKADIAFCFYRRIYQLRAGMPDETIRLIVDIGNAAVEAAEQLASQGRLFWNAIGSVFHYACVLLAIDMPAASAHIAVAFSGLEKLAVTADTGPTREALSMARHLLSLKMEKKRRELAQLEAVEARYQFFQEHSEPEATAVLPDMGLGWDWNQFLLEPYLSMLGPDVQLRIAKMSKYARDQPGDFKNVLERVAIVGAGGTIGSHIVDSLLAAGRHKVTALSRKDSGNKLPEGVLVAPVDYDDEATLVAALKDQQFLIITMAPMAPPDTHSKLVQAAAKAGVPYVMPNGYGGDIVDSKLSQESMLGPVARAQRNEIEKLGMQWITVCCGFWYDYSLGGGEPRFGFDFDKRSLTIYDDGRTKNSTSTLSQVGRAVAKVLSLKELPYDENDKSLTLSRFLNNGVYVTSFVVSQNDMFESVKRVTGTVDAEWTITHETTKKRYEDGLAQVKAGNMAGFGKMLYARAFFPNDANDISRKAQNELLGLPDESLDEFTKAGIAMAKDLQSRAERMAA
;
A
#
# COMPACT_ATOMS: atom_id res chain seq x y z
N MET A 1 -24.46 32.65 -25.56
CA MET A 1 -23.36 31.89 -26.21
C MET A 1 -22.21 31.78 -25.23
N CYS A 2 -21.96 30.59 -24.71
CA CYS A 2 -20.74 30.27 -23.97
C CYS A 2 -20.33 28.87 -24.45
N THR A 3 -19.21 28.80 -25.16
CA THR A 3 -18.72 27.60 -25.85
C THR A 3 -17.42 27.17 -25.19
N THR A 4 -17.46 26.24 -24.22
CA THR A 4 -16.26 25.45 -23.88
C THR A 4 -16.48 24.09 -23.22
N TYR A 5 -17.69 23.62 -22.90
CA TYR A 5 -17.84 22.23 -22.41
C TYR A 5 -19.17 21.59 -22.88
N GLU A 6 -19.07 20.50 -23.63
CA GLU A 6 -20.17 19.74 -24.23
C GLU A 6 -20.93 18.90 -23.20
N TYR A 7 -21.93 19.49 -22.53
CA TYR A 7 -23.05 18.75 -21.93
C TYR A 7 -24.38 19.43 -22.28
N ASN A 8 -25.26 18.70 -22.97
CA ASN A 8 -26.62 19.15 -23.28
C ASN A 8 -27.51 19.07 -22.04
N CYS A 9 -27.66 20.18 -21.32
CA CYS A 9 -28.76 20.37 -20.37
C CYS A 9 -29.87 21.20 -21.03
N ARG A 10 -31.04 20.58 -21.26
CA ARG A 10 -32.29 21.30 -21.55
C ARG A 10 -33.07 21.44 -20.25
N TYR A 11 -33.21 22.66 -19.76
CA TYR A 11 -34.32 23.01 -18.87
C TYR A 11 -35.52 23.35 -19.75
N THR A 12 -36.65 22.72 -19.48
CA THR A 12 -37.95 23.07 -20.05
C THR A 12 -38.58 24.08 -19.12
N ASP A 13 -38.77 25.29 -19.62
CA ASP A 13 -39.75 26.24 -19.09
C ASP A 13 -41.10 25.87 -19.70
N ASP A 14 -42.15 25.83 -18.89
CA ASP A 14 -43.48 26.33 -19.26
C ASP A 14 -44.32 26.61 -17.99
N GLU A 15 -45.09 27.68 -18.13
CA GLU A 15 -45.80 28.48 -17.13
C GLU A 15 -47.14 27.88 -16.63
N ASP A 16 -47.57 28.41 -15.47
CA ASP A 16 -48.94 28.72 -15.00
C ASP A 16 -50.08 27.69 -15.08
N ASP A 17 -50.72 27.38 -13.94
CA ASP A 17 -51.82 28.22 -13.44
C ASP A 17 -52.23 27.88 -11.97
N SER A 18 -52.77 28.90 -11.35
CA SER A 18 -53.18 29.19 -9.97
C SER A 18 -54.15 28.22 -9.25
N THR A 19 -54.06 28.21 -7.91
CA THR A 19 -55.17 28.64 -7.02
C THR A 19 -54.81 28.66 -5.52
N THR A 20 -54.91 29.87 -4.94
CA THR A 20 -55.39 30.24 -3.58
C THR A 20 -54.71 29.75 -2.28
N ALA A 21 -54.13 30.73 -1.57
CA ALA A 21 -53.71 30.77 -0.15
C ALA A 21 -54.93 30.73 0.83
N PRO A 22 -54.83 30.88 2.20
CA PRO A 22 -53.67 31.33 2.99
C PRO A 22 -53.45 30.76 4.43
N ALA A 23 -52.26 31.09 4.96
CA ALA A 23 -51.90 31.50 6.34
C ALA A 23 -52.28 30.66 7.58
N LYS A 24 -51.27 30.39 8.43
CA LYS A 24 -51.30 30.73 9.87
C LYS A 24 -49.89 30.73 10.51
N ARG A 25 -49.59 31.84 11.18
CA ARG A 25 -48.43 32.11 12.03
C ARG A 25 -48.94 32.11 13.48
N ALA A 26 -48.26 31.44 14.41
CA ALA A 26 -48.44 31.68 15.84
C ALA A 26 -47.15 31.35 16.63
N THR A 27 -46.67 32.41 17.29
CA THR A 27 -45.66 32.57 18.35
C THR A 27 -45.99 31.86 19.66
N LEU A 28 -44.97 31.56 20.49
CA LEU A 28 -44.90 31.61 21.98
C LEU A 28 -43.61 30.88 22.41
N GLU A 29 -42.82 31.20 23.44
CA GLU A 29 -42.58 32.37 24.30
C GLU A 29 -41.31 32.04 25.10
N ARG A 30 -40.58 33.07 25.58
CA ARG A 30 -39.38 32.95 26.41
C ARG A 30 -39.64 33.64 27.75
N GLY A 31 -39.61 32.89 28.84
CA GLY A 31 -39.72 33.40 30.21
C GLY A 31 -38.41 33.96 30.76
N ARG A 32 -38.46 35.19 31.28
CA ARG A 32 -37.38 35.92 31.98
C ARG A 32 -37.40 35.65 33.49
N ARG A 33 -36.22 35.65 34.13
CA ARG A 33 -36.03 36.16 35.50
C ARG A 33 -34.82 37.12 35.53
N LYS A 34 -34.97 38.21 36.27
CA LYS A 34 -34.05 39.36 36.44
C LYS A 34 -33.34 39.29 37.81
N ALA A 35 -32.11 39.78 37.86
CA ALA A 35 -31.49 40.69 38.85
C ALA A 35 -30.11 41.09 38.24
N GLY A 36 -29.56 42.31 38.23
CA GLY A 36 -29.85 43.61 38.84
C GLY A 36 -28.50 44.26 39.21
N LEU A 37 -28.30 45.55 38.87
CA LEU A 37 -27.17 46.47 39.15
C LEU A 37 -26.07 46.60 38.07
N ALA A 38 -25.43 47.75 37.80
CA ALA A 38 -25.84 49.11 37.39
C ALA A 38 -24.54 49.96 37.15
N ALA A 39 -24.67 51.05 36.37
CA ALA A 39 -23.74 52.19 36.10
C ALA A 39 -22.84 52.07 34.83
N ALA A 40 -23.08 52.79 33.70
CA ALA A 40 -22.99 54.24 33.38
C ALA A 40 -21.52 54.73 33.29
N ALA A 41 -20.96 55.42 32.27
CA ALA A 41 -21.41 56.44 31.29
C ALA A 41 -20.56 56.35 29.98
N ALA A 42 -21.01 56.65 28.75
CA ALA A 42 -21.24 57.95 28.05
C ALA A 42 -20.05 58.95 28.18
N ALA A 43 -19.50 59.64 27.17
CA ALA A 43 -19.95 60.03 25.83
C ALA A 43 -18.82 60.62 24.93
N THR A 44 -19.00 60.52 23.60
CA THR A 44 -18.82 61.54 22.52
C THR A 44 -17.58 62.44 22.34
N SER A 45 -17.02 62.34 21.12
CA SER A 45 -16.87 63.39 20.06
C SER A 45 -15.58 64.22 19.87
N ARG A 46 -15.16 64.22 18.59
CA ARG A 46 -14.63 65.32 17.73
C ARG A 46 -13.21 65.90 17.96
N SER A 47 -12.38 65.75 16.92
CA SER A 47 -11.23 66.62 16.53
C SER A 47 -11.72 68.03 16.10
N PRO A 48 -10.87 69.10 15.98
CA PRO A 48 -9.77 69.18 14.99
C PRO A 48 -8.51 70.06 15.33
N ALA A 49 -7.44 69.80 14.54
CA ALA A 49 -6.44 70.71 13.92
C ALA A 49 -5.48 71.64 14.71
N ASN A 50 -4.18 71.46 14.35
CA ASN A 50 -3.14 72.44 13.94
C ASN A 50 -2.16 73.17 14.90
N GLN A 51 -0.87 73.16 14.45
CA GLN A 51 0.29 74.07 14.67
C GLN A 51 1.02 74.01 16.04
N SER A 52 2.35 74.19 16.21
CA SER A 52 3.55 74.45 15.36
C SER A 52 4.85 74.46 16.23
N HIS A 53 6.02 74.48 15.57
CA HIS A 53 7.42 74.88 15.97
C HIS A 53 8.47 73.77 15.78
N GLU A 54 9.37 73.84 14.77
CA GLU A 54 10.65 74.60 14.66
C GLU A 54 11.73 74.18 15.67
N ALA A 55 13.04 74.05 15.39
CA ALA A 55 13.91 74.05 14.21
C ALA A 55 15.35 73.73 14.71
N ARG A 56 16.21 73.10 13.88
CA ARG A 56 17.66 73.43 13.65
C ARG A 56 18.45 72.29 12.99
N GLY A 57 18.97 72.55 11.78
CA GLY A 57 20.26 72.01 11.30
C GLY A 57 21.42 72.94 11.73
N PRO A 58 22.70 72.73 11.31
CA PRO A 58 23.07 72.86 9.88
C PRO A 58 24.39 72.17 9.36
N ARG A 59 24.64 72.37 8.03
CA ARG A 59 25.91 72.38 7.23
C ARG A 59 26.43 71.04 6.65
N GLY A 60 26.91 70.92 5.39
CA GLY A 60 27.13 71.82 4.23
C GLY A 60 27.39 70.96 2.96
N ALA A 61 26.89 71.34 1.76
CA ALA A 61 27.51 72.15 0.70
C ALA A 61 28.45 71.39 -0.28
N ALA A 62 28.05 71.25 -1.56
CA ALA A 62 28.76 71.72 -2.77
C ALA A 62 28.33 71.00 -4.08
N ASP A 63 27.65 71.75 -4.95
CA ASP A 63 27.79 71.95 -6.42
C ASP A 63 28.10 70.81 -7.43
N GLY A 64 27.31 70.80 -8.52
CA GLY A 64 27.86 71.24 -9.82
C GLY A 64 27.78 70.30 -11.05
N SER A 65 26.74 70.51 -11.87
CA SER A 65 26.74 70.61 -13.35
C SER A 65 27.10 69.42 -14.29
N SER A 66 26.07 69.07 -15.07
CA SER A 66 25.95 68.52 -16.44
C SER A 66 27.11 68.59 -17.46
N THR A 67 27.20 67.54 -18.31
CA THR A 67 27.37 67.65 -19.78
C THR A 67 26.99 66.36 -20.57
N GLU A 68 26.22 66.57 -21.65
CA GLU A 68 26.23 65.96 -23.00
C GLU A 68 25.97 64.45 -23.27
N SER A 69 24.70 64.16 -23.63
CA SER A 69 24.20 63.75 -24.97
C SER A 69 24.90 62.71 -25.87
N LEU A 70 24.12 61.64 -26.18
CA LEU A 70 23.96 60.90 -27.46
C LEU A 70 25.16 60.04 -27.93
N THR A 71 25.09 58.74 -28.24
CA THR A 71 24.06 57.95 -28.94
C THR A 71 24.47 56.46 -28.87
N ALA A 72 23.55 55.53 -28.62
CA ALA A 72 23.41 54.23 -29.31
C ALA A 72 22.42 53.33 -28.55
N MET A 73 21.35 52.95 -29.23
CA MET A 73 20.29 52.09 -28.72
C MET A 73 20.76 50.64 -28.52
N SER A 74 20.40 50.06 -27.38
CA SER A 74 20.08 48.64 -27.23
C SER A 74 19.15 48.51 -26.04
N GLY A 75 17.90 48.10 -26.30
CA GLY A 75 16.86 48.00 -25.29
C GLY A 75 17.19 46.94 -24.24
N ALA A 76 17.40 47.38 -23.01
CA ALA A 76 17.32 46.49 -21.85
C ALA A 76 15.89 46.54 -21.31
N SER A 77 15.17 45.45 -21.57
CA SER A 77 13.90 45.11 -20.95
C SER A 77 14.00 45.26 -19.42
N LEU A 78 13.29 46.24 -18.85
CA LEU A 78 12.90 46.27 -17.44
C LEU A 78 11.93 45.10 -17.19
N ALA A 79 12.50 43.91 -16.97
CA ALA A 79 11.81 42.82 -16.31
C ALA A 79 12.30 42.82 -14.86
N THR A 80 11.72 43.67 -14.02
CA THR A 80 11.72 43.44 -12.58
C THR A 80 11.00 42.12 -12.35
N THR A 81 11.74 41.05 -12.08
CA THR A 81 11.18 39.74 -11.75
C THR A 81 10.30 39.91 -10.52
N ALA A 82 8.99 39.75 -10.69
CA ALA A 82 8.05 39.72 -9.58
C ALA A 82 8.53 38.69 -8.53
N PRO A 83 8.45 38.98 -7.22
CA PRO A 83 8.93 38.07 -6.19
C PRO A 83 8.21 36.72 -6.30
N VAL A 84 8.98 35.63 -6.27
CA VAL A 84 8.46 34.25 -6.43
C VAL A 84 7.56 33.84 -5.25
N GLY A 85 7.83 34.40 -4.07
CA GLY A 85 7.07 34.25 -2.83
C GLY A 85 7.26 35.44 -1.88
N ILE A 86 6.56 35.40 -0.74
CA ILE A 86 6.69 36.35 0.37
C ILE A 86 7.10 35.56 1.61
N PHE A 87 8.03 36.14 2.36
CA PHE A 87 8.51 35.60 3.63
C PHE A 87 8.30 36.63 4.75
N ASP A 88 7.72 36.20 5.87
CA ASP A 88 7.59 37.03 7.08
C ASP A 88 8.76 36.74 8.03
N GLU A 89 9.63 37.74 8.23
CA GLU A 89 10.84 37.63 9.05
C GLU A 89 10.54 37.56 10.56
N HIS A 90 9.41 38.12 11.00
CA HIS A 90 9.02 38.14 12.42
C HIS A 90 8.28 36.87 12.82
N LYS A 91 7.61 36.23 11.86
CA LYS A 91 6.99 34.91 12.01
C LYS A 91 7.40 34.06 10.81
N PRO A 92 8.48 33.26 10.90
CA PRO A 92 9.10 32.58 9.76
C PRO A 92 8.09 31.69 9.05
N MET A 93 7.47 32.27 8.03
CA MET A 93 6.37 31.72 7.28
C MET A 93 6.55 32.19 5.84
N TYR A 94 6.62 31.22 4.95
CA TYR A 94 6.71 31.43 3.53
C TYR A 94 5.36 31.15 2.89
N ALA A 95 4.98 31.99 1.94
CA ALA A 95 3.88 31.71 1.03
C ALA A 95 4.24 32.16 -0.38
N GLY A 96 3.89 31.36 -1.40
CA GLY A 96 4.04 31.78 -2.79
C GLY A 96 3.25 33.06 -3.09
N ALA A 97 3.71 33.87 -4.05
CA ALA A 97 3.11 35.18 -4.33
C ALA A 97 1.63 35.11 -4.75
N SER A 98 1.16 33.95 -5.23
CA SER A 98 -0.24 33.70 -5.59
C SER A 98 -1.10 33.20 -4.42
N ALA A 99 -0.54 33.06 -3.22
CA ALA A 99 -1.30 32.59 -2.06
C ALA A 99 -2.34 33.64 -1.61
N ALA A 100 -3.55 33.18 -1.28
CA ALA A 100 -4.65 34.04 -0.84
C ALA A 100 -4.27 34.92 0.37
N MET A 101 -3.44 34.40 1.28
CA MET A 101 -2.93 35.12 2.45
C MET A 101 -1.84 36.16 2.14
N ALA A 102 -1.16 36.03 1.00
CA ALA A 102 -0.08 36.91 0.55
C ALA A 102 -0.60 38.06 -0.32
N PHE A 103 -1.67 37.83 -1.08
CA PHE A 103 -2.20 38.80 -2.03
C PHE A 103 -2.61 40.15 -1.42
N PRO A 104 -3.27 40.23 -0.24
CA PRO A 104 -3.58 41.52 0.38
C PRO A 104 -2.35 42.37 0.69
N HIS A 105 -1.24 41.74 1.08
CA HIS A 105 0.04 42.43 1.29
C HIS A 105 0.58 43.01 -0.02
N ILE A 106 0.65 42.18 -1.07
CA ILE A 106 1.12 42.59 -2.42
C ILE A 106 0.26 43.72 -2.98
N LEU A 107 -1.06 43.57 -2.88
CA LEU A 107 -2.01 44.58 -3.34
C LEU A 107 -1.84 45.88 -2.56
N GLY A 108 -1.63 45.82 -1.24
CA GLY A 108 -1.32 46.99 -0.43
C GLY A 108 -0.09 47.75 -0.91
N MET A 109 1.01 47.03 -1.22
CA MET A 109 2.21 47.64 -1.80
C MET A 109 1.94 48.25 -3.18
N ALA A 110 1.22 47.53 -4.06
CA ALA A 110 0.90 48.00 -5.40
C ALA A 110 -0.01 49.25 -5.39
N LEU A 111 -0.86 49.38 -4.37
CA LEU A 111 -1.70 50.55 -4.13
C LEU A 111 -0.95 51.72 -3.46
N GLY A 112 0.36 51.60 -3.23
CA GLY A 112 1.19 52.64 -2.65
C GLY A 112 1.01 52.83 -1.14
N SER A 113 0.63 51.77 -0.41
CA SER A 113 0.55 51.83 1.05
C SER A 113 1.94 51.91 1.68
N ASP A 114 2.15 52.90 2.56
CA ASP A 114 3.36 53.02 3.40
C ASP A 114 3.46 51.92 4.48
N SER A 115 2.37 51.18 4.72
CA SER A 115 2.27 50.12 5.73
C SER A 115 1.36 48.99 5.22
N PRO A 116 1.82 48.20 4.23
CA PRO A 116 1.02 47.14 3.64
C PRO A 116 0.54 46.13 4.71
N PRO A 117 -0.67 45.54 4.56
CA PRO A 117 -1.20 44.57 5.52
C PRO A 117 -0.25 43.41 5.72
N LYS A 118 -0.04 42.95 6.97
CA LYS A 118 0.80 41.77 7.24
C LYS A 118 0.20 40.52 6.61
N MET A 119 1.06 39.54 6.31
CA MET A 119 0.62 38.25 5.77
C MET A 119 -0.28 37.55 6.78
N HIS A 120 -1.54 37.35 6.40
CA HIS A 120 -2.55 36.76 7.27
C HIS A 120 -3.64 36.09 6.42
N SER A 121 -4.25 35.03 6.94
CA SER A 121 -5.28 34.25 6.25
C SER A 121 -6.64 34.95 6.27
N PHE A 122 -6.69 36.20 5.78
CA PHE A 122 -7.91 37.00 5.69
C PHE A 122 -8.99 36.23 4.90
N ALA A 123 -10.19 36.17 5.47
CA ALA A 123 -11.36 35.52 4.86
C ALA A 123 -11.14 34.05 4.44
N TYR A 124 -10.22 33.32 5.08
CA TYR A 124 -9.98 31.91 4.76
C TYR A 124 -11.15 30.99 5.19
N ASN A 125 -11.84 31.34 6.28
CA ASN A 125 -13.06 30.67 6.72
C ASN A 125 -14.02 31.68 7.40
N PHE A 126 -15.28 31.29 7.61
CA PHE A 126 -16.31 32.15 8.20
C PHE A 126 -16.17 32.39 9.71
N GLY A 127 -15.24 31.71 10.40
CA GLY A 127 -15.05 31.83 11.85
C GLY A 127 -16.26 31.42 12.69
N ILE A 128 -17.21 30.65 12.13
CA ILE A 128 -18.45 30.24 12.81
C ILE A 128 -18.24 29.23 13.93
N ARG A 129 -17.03 28.68 14.04
CA ARG A 129 -16.58 27.78 15.10
C ARG A 129 -15.25 28.28 15.64
N PRO A 130 -15.03 28.22 16.97
CA PRO A 130 -13.72 28.52 17.51
C PRO A 130 -12.70 27.52 16.95
N GLU A 131 -11.47 27.96 16.78
CA GLU A 131 -10.37 27.03 16.51
C GLU A 131 -10.23 26.05 17.68
N GLU A 132 -9.71 24.87 17.38
CA GLU A 132 -9.47 23.85 18.38
C GLU A 132 -8.59 24.39 19.53
N ALA A 133 -9.00 24.11 20.76
CA ALA A 133 -8.27 24.56 21.94
C ALA A 133 -6.92 23.82 22.04
N SER A 134 -5.89 24.54 22.50
CA SER A 134 -4.59 23.91 22.79
C SER A 134 -4.71 22.97 23.97
N SER A 135 -3.97 21.86 23.93
CA SER A 135 -3.80 20.98 25.07
C SER A 135 -2.72 21.54 25.99
N ALA A 136 -2.97 21.55 27.31
CA ALA A 136 -1.92 21.90 28.26
C ALA A 136 -0.84 20.81 28.23
N HIS A 137 0.37 21.16 27.79
CA HIS A 137 1.54 20.27 27.88
C HIS A 137 2.16 20.38 29.26
N ASP A 138 2.32 19.24 29.93
CA ASP A 138 3.11 19.16 31.15
C ASP A 138 4.59 19.45 30.90
N LEU A 139 5.38 19.71 31.95
CA LEU A 139 6.83 19.85 31.79
C LEU A 139 7.47 18.49 31.48
N LEU A 140 8.41 18.46 30.52
CA LEU A 140 9.19 17.25 30.18
C LEU A 140 9.88 16.64 31.42
N GLY A 141 10.28 17.47 32.39
CA GLY A 141 10.88 17.03 33.65
C GLY A 141 10.00 16.11 34.51
N LYS A 142 8.71 15.98 34.22
CA LYS A 142 7.84 14.95 34.84
C LYS A 142 8.07 13.55 34.27
N LEU A 143 8.67 13.44 33.08
CA LEU A 143 8.86 12.18 32.35
C LEU A 143 10.30 11.67 32.46
N ILE A 144 11.27 12.58 32.45
CA ILE A 144 12.70 12.28 32.45
C ILE A 144 13.43 13.31 33.32
N SER A 145 14.45 12.87 34.07
CA SER A 145 15.27 13.80 34.86
C SER A 145 16.22 14.58 33.94
N GLU A 146 16.77 15.71 34.41
CA GLU A 146 17.78 16.45 33.65
C GLU A 146 19.03 15.61 33.39
N ASP A 147 19.45 14.82 34.38
CA ASP A 147 20.62 13.93 34.26
C ASP A 147 20.38 12.81 33.23
N ASP A 148 19.21 12.15 33.27
CA ASP A 148 18.85 11.13 32.29
C ASP A 148 18.71 11.74 30.88
N LEU A 149 18.13 12.94 30.77
CA LEU A 149 18.08 13.65 29.50
C LEU A 149 19.49 13.89 28.96
N GLY A 150 20.41 14.39 29.78
CA GLY A 150 21.81 14.56 29.41
C GLY A 150 22.46 13.26 28.91
N PHE A 151 22.28 12.17 29.66
CA PHE A 151 22.82 10.85 29.30
C PHE A 151 22.32 10.37 27.94
N PHE A 152 21.00 10.37 27.70
CA PHE A 152 20.45 9.93 26.42
C PHE A 152 20.75 10.89 25.27
N SER A 153 20.83 12.20 25.55
CA SER A 153 21.28 13.18 24.56
C SER A 153 22.72 12.91 24.12
N ASP A 154 23.63 12.57 25.03
CA ASP A 154 25.02 12.23 24.68
C ASP A 154 25.09 11.00 23.76
N VAL A 155 24.26 9.98 24.02
CA VAL A 155 24.11 8.82 23.12
C VAL A 155 23.61 9.27 21.75
N TYR A 156 22.54 10.07 21.67
CA TYR A 156 22.04 10.58 20.39
C TYR A 156 23.10 11.38 19.62
N PHE A 157 23.86 12.26 20.30
CA PHE A 157 24.89 13.08 19.67
C PHE A 157 26.13 12.30 19.24
N SER A 158 26.45 11.20 19.92
CA SER A 158 27.50 10.27 19.50
C SER A 158 27.09 9.47 18.26
N GLU A 159 25.83 9.01 18.23
CA GLU A 159 25.42 7.92 17.34
C GLU A 159 24.64 8.38 16.11
N MET A 160 23.69 9.30 16.28
CA MET A 160 22.77 9.71 15.22
C MET A 160 23.11 11.10 14.67
N ALA A 161 23.54 12.04 15.53
CA ALA A 161 23.83 13.40 15.11
C ALA A 161 24.93 13.53 14.04
N PRO A 162 25.97 12.67 13.95
CA PRO A 162 26.91 12.73 12.83
C PRO A 162 26.24 12.52 11.48
N ILE A 163 25.13 11.76 11.43
CA ILE A 163 24.37 11.49 10.20
C ILE A 163 23.34 12.59 9.95
N THR A 164 22.62 13.01 11.00
CA THR A 164 21.43 13.86 10.86
C THR A 164 21.69 15.33 11.10
N ASP A 165 22.74 15.68 11.83
CA ASP A 165 23.32 17.02 12.00
C ASP A 165 22.32 18.19 12.10
N PHE A 166 21.21 17.96 12.83
CA PHE A 166 20.13 18.93 12.93
C PHE A 166 20.43 20.09 13.89
N MET A 167 21.33 19.87 14.86
CA MET A 167 21.56 20.79 15.99
C MET A 167 23.01 20.72 16.47
N ASP A 168 23.53 21.84 17.00
CA ASP A 168 24.79 21.86 17.74
C ASP A 168 24.60 21.31 19.16
N SER A 169 25.49 20.41 19.58
CA SER A 169 25.37 19.71 20.88
C SER A 169 25.52 20.65 22.07
N ARG A 170 26.39 21.66 21.99
CA ARG A 170 26.63 22.61 23.09
C ARG A 170 25.45 23.55 23.26
N ILE A 171 24.90 24.04 22.14
CA ILE A 171 23.70 24.88 22.14
C ILE A 171 22.51 24.07 22.65
N TYR A 172 22.33 22.82 22.18
CA TYR A 172 21.28 21.94 22.66
C TYR A 172 21.36 21.71 24.18
N ALA A 173 22.55 21.38 24.70
CA ALA A 173 22.75 21.13 26.13
C ALA A 173 22.45 22.37 26.99
N ARG A 174 22.88 23.56 26.53
CA ARG A 174 22.52 24.83 27.17
C ARG A 174 21.00 25.02 27.20
N ARG A 175 20.32 24.81 26.07
CA ARG A 175 18.87 24.95 25.97
C ARG A 175 18.10 23.95 26.84
N CYS A 176 18.63 22.74 27.03
CA CYS A 176 18.06 21.78 27.99
C CYS A 176 18.15 22.32 29.42
N ARG A 177 19.31 22.83 29.84
CA ARG A 177 19.43 23.47 31.17
C ARG A 177 18.47 24.64 31.33
N ASP A 178 18.39 25.52 30.33
CA ASP A 178 17.48 26.66 30.35
C ASP A 178 16.00 26.22 30.43
N TYR A 179 15.64 25.09 29.79
CA TYR A 179 14.30 24.51 29.84
C TYR A 179 13.95 23.97 31.25
N TYR A 180 14.91 23.37 31.96
CA TYR A 180 14.68 22.82 33.31
C TYR A 180 14.74 23.88 34.42
N HIS A 181 15.62 24.89 34.27
CA HIS A 181 15.90 25.88 35.32
C HIS A 181 15.30 27.27 35.06
N GLY A 182 14.77 27.52 33.85
CA GLY A 182 14.23 28.82 33.46
C GLY A 182 12.89 29.17 34.13
N SER A 183 12.70 30.44 34.49
CA SER A 183 11.49 30.95 35.16
C SER A 183 10.41 31.51 34.22
N GLY A 184 10.33 31.06 32.95
CA GLY A 184 9.40 31.61 31.95
C GLY A 184 8.99 30.61 30.88
N ASN A 185 7.86 30.87 30.20
CA ASN A 185 7.21 30.05 29.16
C ASN A 185 8.20 29.14 28.42
N ALA A 186 8.27 27.87 28.82
CA ALA A 186 9.08 26.88 28.15
C ALA A 186 8.67 26.86 26.66
N ALA A 187 9.65 26.97 25.76
CA ALA A 187 9.39 26.89 24.33
C ALA A 187 8.83 25.50 24.03
N VAL A 188 7.49 25.40 23.89
CA VAL A 188 6.76 24.13 23.79
C VAL A 188 7.34 23.24 22.69
N ALA A 189 7.65 23.82 21.51
CA ALA A 189 8.29 23.13 20.40
C ALA A 189 9.66 22.51 20.76
N PHE A 190 10.47 23.19 21.57
CA PHE A 190 11.76 22.65 22.04
C PHE A 190 11.57 21.46 22.99
N GLY A 191 10.50 21.43 23.79
CA GLY A 191 10.14 20.25 24.58
C GLY A 191 9.97 19.01 23.70
N GLY A 192 9.35 19.16 22.53
CA GLY A 192 9.22 18.08 21.55
C GLY A 192 10.56 17.64 20.96
N VAL A 193 11.46 18.58 20.69
CA VAL A 193 12.84 18.29 20.24
C VAL A 193 13.61 17.52 21.32
N ALA A 194 13.59 17.99 22.58
CA ALA A 194 14.32 17.37 23.67
C ALA A 194 13.81 15.94 23.96
N ALA A 195 12.49 15.74 23.95
CA ALA A 195 11.89 14.42 24.10
C ALA A 195 12.21 13.48 22.93
N GLY A 196 12.23 13.98 21.69
CA GLY A 196 12.63 13.20 20.51
C GLY A 196 14.10 12.76 20.56
N VAL A 197 15.00 13.66 20.97
CA VAL A 197 16.42 13.33 21.21
C VAL A 197 16.56 12.27 22.30
N ALA A 198 15.88 12.43 23.43
CA ALA A 198 15.91 11.46 24.52
C ALA A 198 15.37 10.09 24.10
N ALA A 199 14.27 10.06 23.34
CA ALA A 199 13.68 8.81 22.86
C ALA A 199 14.61 8.06 21.88
N LEU A 200 15.27 8.78 20.96
CA LEU A 200 16.25 8.18 20.06
C LEU A 200 17.53 7.76 20.79
N GLY A 201 18.01 8.58 21.73
CA GLY A 201 19.12 8.23 22.60
C GLY A 201 18.85 6.98 23.44
N SER A 202 17.64 6.87 23.99
CA SER A 202 17.15 5.68 24.69
C SER A 202 17.11 4.45 23.78
N PHE A 203 16.63 4.61 22.54
CA PHE A 203 16.59 3.54 21.55
C PHE A 203 17.99 3.04 21.14
N LEU A 204 18.96 3.96 21.03
CA LEU A 204 20.35 3.66 20.63
C LEU A 204 21.23 3.22 21.81
N SER A 205 20.75 3.39 23.04
CA SER A 205 21.45 2.97 24.25
C SER A 205 21.22 1.49 24.54
N THR A 206 22.19 0.85 25.17
CA THR A 206 22.02 -0.51 25.72
C THR A 206 20.99 -0.54 26.86
N ASN A 207 20.84 0.57 27.59
CA ASN A 207 19.91 0.71 28.69
C ASN A 207 18.76 1.65 28.28
N ARG A 208 17.62 1.05 27.94
CA ARG A 208 16.40 1.77 27.56
C ARG A 208 15.84 2.56 28.74
N HIS A 209 15.41 3.81 28.51
CA HIS A 209 14.64 4.57 29.48
C HIS A 209 13.24 3.93 29.69
N PRO A 210 12.78 3.69 30.93
CA PRO A 210 11.53 2.99 31.21
C PRO A 210 10.29 3.71 30.65
N ARG A 211 10.38 5.03 30.45
CA ARG A 211 9.28 5.87 29.93
C ARG A 211 9.52 6.34 28.49
N GLU A 212 10.34 5.65 27.71
CA GLU A 212 10.62 6.03 26.32
C GLU A 212 9.34 6.23 25.48
N ALA A 213 8.35 5.34 25.64
CA ALA A 213 7.07 5.49 24.94
C ALA A 213 6.31 6.77 25.34
N ASP A 214 6.38 7.16 26.62
CA ASP A 214 5.77 8.41 27.10
C ASP A 214 6.49 9.64 26.54
N LEU A 215 7.82 9.58 26.36
CA LEU A 215 8.59 10.66 25.72
C LEU A 215 8.17 10.85 24.25
N VAL A 216 7.92 9.74 23.54
CA VAL A 216 7.45 9.77 22.15
C VAL A 216 6.03 10.34 22.06
N GLU A 217 5.13 9.93 22.96
CA GLU A 217 3.77 10.47 23.00
C GLU A 217 3.76 11.95 23.43
N TYR A 218 4.65 12.34 24.34
CA TYR A 218 4.84 13.74 24.73
C TYR A 218 5.25 14.60 23.53
N ALA A 219 6.30 14.19 22.80
CA ALA A 219 6.73 14.88 21.59
C ALA A 219 5.60 14.96 20.54
N LYS A 220 4.88 13.85 20.33
CA LYS A 220 3.73 13.79 19.43
C LYS A 220 2.63 14.76 19.84
N SER A 221 2.28 14.82 21.13
CA SER A 221 1.21 15.69 21.63
C SER A 221 1.48 17.16 21.29
N ILE A 222 2.75 17.59 21.37
CA ILE A 222 3.19 18.93 20.99
C ILE A 222 3.09 19.12 19.47
N LEU A 223 3.54 18.14 18.70
CA LEU A 223 3.53 18.20 17.23
C LEU A 223 2.13 18.17 16.62
N ASP A 224 1.17 17.55 17.30
CA ASP A 224 -0.24 17.49 16.91
C ASP A 224 -1.06 18.66 17.52
N ASP A 225 -0.48 19.45 18.44
CA ASP A 225 -1.20 20.55 19.10
C ASP A 225 -1.50 21.69 18.11
N PRO A 226 -2.79 22.07 17.94
CA PRO A 226 -3.19 23.10 16.99
C PRO A 226 -2.55 24.46 17.28
N ALA A 227 -2.33 24.83 18.55
CA ALA A 227 -1.72 26.11 18.88
C ALA A 227 -0.22 26.14 18.63
N SER A 228 0.49 25.02 18.87
CA SER A 228 1.89 24.86 18.48
C SER A 228 2.03 25.00 16.95
N MET A 229 1.16 24.34 16.20
CA MET A 229 1.19 24.35 14.73
C MET A 229 0.80 25.69 14.08
N ARG A 230 0.14 26.62 14.82
CA ARG A 230 -0.14 28.00 14.33
C ARG A 230 1.12 28.85 14.18
N MET A 231 2.19 28.52 14.91
CA MET A 231 3.45 29.26 14.94
C MET A 231 4.59 28.30 14.60
N LEU A 232 4.60 27.83 13.35
CA LEU A 232 5.64 26.94 12.86
C LEU A 232 7.03 27.58 13.02
N SER A 233 7.98 26.74 13.42
CA SER A 233 9.38 27.11 13.63
C SER A 233 10.29 25.99 13.12
N VAL A 234 11.58 26.29 13.00
CA VAL A 234 12.61 25.30 12.67
C VAL A 234 12.60 24.12 13.66
N GLU A 235 12.23 24.36 14.92
CA GLU A 235 12.15 23.31 15.94
C GLU A 235 11.07 22.29 15.62
N HIS A 236 9.96 22.69 14.99
CA HIS A 236 8.93 21.77 14.52
C HIS A 236 9.47 20.84 13.42
N ILE A 237 10.26 21.38 12.49
CA ILE A 237 10.93 20.58 11.45
C ILE A 237 11.86 19.56 12.09
N ILE A 238 12.70 20.00 13.05
CA ILE A 238 13.62 19.12 13.76
C ILE A 238 12.86 18.06 14.56
N ALA A 239 11.84 18.44 15.33
CA ALA A 239 11.05 17.51 16.15
C ALA A 239 10.31 16.47 15.27
N TRP A 240 9.71 16.89 14.15
CA TRP A 240 9.13 15.96 13.18
C TRP A 240 10.19 15.08 12.50
N GLY A 241 11.41 15.61 12.27
CA GLY A 241 12.56 14.85 11.78
C GLY A 241 13.00 13.76 12.77
N LEU A 242 13.10 14.08 14.06
CA LEU A 242 13.40 13.12 15.12
C LEU A 242 12.30 12.07 15.24
N ARG A 243 11.02 12.49 15.16
CA ARG A 243 9.87 11.59 15.11
C ARG A 243 9.92 10.65 13.91
N LEU A 244 10.28 11.16 12.73
CA LEU A 244 10.49 10.36 11.53
C LEU A 244 11.53 9.26 11.77
N LEU A 245 12.70 9.60 12.32
CA LEU A 245 13.76 8.63 12.60
C LEU A 245 13.29 7.57 13.60
N TYR A 246 12.60 7.98 14.66
CA TYR A 246 12.08 7.03 15.66
C TYR A 246 11.03 6.09 15.06
N LEU A 247 10.09 6.62 14.26
CA LEU A 247 9.09 5.82 13.56
C LEU A 247 9.74 4.89 12.52
N ARG A 248 10.81 5.30 11.86
CA ARG A 248 11.55 4.46 10.92
C ARG A 248 12.18 3.25 11.62
N ALA A 249 12.60 3.42 12.88
CA ALA A 249 13.19 2.39 13.71
C ALA A 249 12.16 1.45 14.36
N THR A 250 10.95 1.94 14.66
CA THR A 250 10.01 1.25 15.57
C THR A 250 8.63 0.94 15.00
N ALA A 251 8.23 1.58 13.90
CA ALA A 251 6.87 1.52 13.38
C ALA A 251 6.78 0.94 11.96
N ARG A 252 5.55 0.84 11.45
CA ARG A 252 5.29 0.40 10.08
C ARG A 252 5.73 1.47 9.06
N PRO A 253 6.16 1.08 7.84
CA PRO A 253 6.67 1.99 6.82
C PRO A 253 5.79 3.21 6.51
N ASN A 254 4.46 3.02 6.46
CA ASN A 254 3.53 4.10 6.13
C ASN A 254 3.57 5.26 7.14
N SER A 255 3.78 4.96 8.44
CA SER A 255 3.83 5.98 9.48
C SER A 255 5.08 6.86 9.33
N ALA A 256 6.23 6.24 9.05
CA ALA A 256 7.46 6.96 8.76
C ALA A 256 7.33 7.78 7.47
N TRP A 257 6.74 7.22 6.41
CA TRP A 257 6.56 7.95 5.15
C TRP A 257 5.67 9.19 5.32
N ILE A 258 4.53 9.09 6.00
CA ILE A 258 3.65 10.24 6.27
C ILE A 258 4.37 11.31 7.12
N ALA A 259 5.13 10.90 8.13
CA ALA A 259 5.93 11.82 8.93
C ALA A 259 6.96 12.56 8.05
N SER A 260 7.63 11.85 7.13
CA SER A 260 8.58 12.48 6.19
C SER A 260 7.91 13.48 5.25
N CYS A 261 6.71 13.20 4.74
CA CYS A 261 5.94 14.14 3.92
C CYS A 261 5.60 15.40 4.72
N THR A 262 5.24 15.23 6.00
CA THR A 262 4.95 16.35 6.92
C THR A 262 6.18 17.22 7.10
N VAL A 263 7.36 16.63 7.34
CA VAL A 263 8.64 17.38 7.41
C VAL A 263 8.86 18.20 6.15
N MET A 264 8.63 17.65 4.95
CA MET A 264 8.83 18.39 3.70
C MET A 264 7.88 19.59 3.57
N HIS A 265 6.61 19.42 3.93
CA HIS A 265 5.65 20.53 3.93
C HIS A 265 5.98 21.59 5.00
N LEU A 266 6.54 21.19 6.14
CA LEU A 266 7.05 22.13 7.14
C LEU A 266 8.27 22.90 6.61
N CYS A 267 9.21 22.24 5.92
CA CYS A 267 10.31 22.91 5.23
C CYS A 267 9.82 23.92 4.19
N GLU A 268 8.72 23.62 3.48
CA GLU A 268 8.09 24.55 2.54
C GLU A 268 7.47 25.74 3.27
N ALA A 269 6.63 25.46 4.27
CA ALA A 269 5.88 26.47 5.02
C ALA A 269 6.79 27.41 5.83
N VAL A 270 7.91 26.92 6.35
CA VAL A 270 8.92 27.74 7.05
C VAL A 270 9.85 28.44 6.05
N GLY A 271 9.96 27.95 4.81
CA GLY A 271 10.77 28.59 3.76
C GLY A 271 12.22 28.11 3.67
N LEU A 272 12.60 26.98 4.27
CA LEU A 272 13.99 26.48 4.25
C LEU A 272 14.45 25.95 2.88
N HIS A 273 13.57 25.88 1.89
CA HIS A 273 13.91 25.48 0.52
C HIS A 273 14.46 26.65 -0.32
N GLU A 274 14.37 27.89 0.18
CA GLU A 274 14.87 29.10 -0.49
C GLU A 274 16.05 29.71 0.28
N GLU A 275 17.16 29.95 -0.43
CA GLU A 275 18.40 30.48 0.18
C GLU A 275 18.22 31.89 0.74
N GLU A 276 17.44 32.75 0.08
CA GLU A 276 17.18 34.11 0.55
C GLU A 276 16.50 34.11 1.93
N ASN A 277 15.53 33.22 2.14
CA ASN A 277 14.82 33.10 3.40
C ASN A 277 15.74 32.55 4.49
N ILE A 278 16.62 31.59 4.16
CA ILE A 278 17.66 31.10 5.08
C ILE A 278 18.54 32.24 5.58
N GLN A 279 19.03 33.11 4.68
CA GLN A 279 19.89 34.24 5.07
C GLN A 279 19.16 35.23 5.98
N LYS A 280 17.89 35.56 5.64
CA LYS A 280 17.04 36.41 6.49
C LYS A 280 16.87 35.81 7.89
N MET A 281 16.49 34.54 7.98
CA MET A 281 16.33 33.82 9.26
C MET A 281 17.62 33.80 10.07
N ALA A 282 18.77 33.53 9.44
CA ALA A 282 20.07 33.47 10.11
C ALA A 282 20.53 34.84 10.65
N SER A 283 20.04 35.94 10.08
CA SER A 283 20.37 37.31 10.50
C SER A 283 19.53 37.85 11.66
N VAL A 284 18.44 37.15 12.05
CA VAL A 284 17.61 37.55 13.19
C VAL A 284 18.41 37.43 14.49
N ALA A 285 18.34 38.45 15.37
CA ALA A 285 19.16 38.52 16.58
C ALA A 285 19.02 37.29 17.51
N SER A 286 17.87 36.63 17.54
CA SER A 286 17.62 35.42 18.35
C SER A 286 18.12 34.12 17.69
N ALA A 287 18.44 34.12 16.40
CA ALA A 287 18.82 32.92 15.65
C ALA A 287 20.10 32.27 16.20
N ALA A 288 21.11 33.07 16.54
CA ALA A 288 22.36 32.59 17.13
C ALA A 288 22.15 31.89 18.48
N ALA A 289 21.21 32.36 19.30
CA ALA A 289 20.89 31.74 20.59
C ALA A 289 20.24 30.35 20.42
N LEU A 290 19.47 30.19 19.35
CA LEU A 290 18.82 28.93 18.95
C LEU A 290 19.76 28.00 18.15
N GLY A 291 20.92 28.50 17.70
CA GLY A 291 21.88 27.76 16.87
C GLY A 291 21.51 27.70 15.39
N HIS A 292 20.68 28.64 14.91
CA HIS A 292 20.19 28.69 13.53
C HIS A 292 21.04 29.62 12.66
N ASP A 293 22.30 29.28 12.44
CA ASP A 293 23.08 29.93 11.38
C ASP A 293 22.65 29.42 9.99
N ALA A 294 23.06 30.13 8.93
CA ALA A 294 22.66 29.80 7.56
C ALA A 294 23.06 28.37 7.17
N GLU A 295 24.26 27.92 7.56
CA GLU A 295 24.74 26.58 7.24
C GLU A 295 23.92 25.50 7.95
N ARG A 296 23.57 25.71 9.22
CA ARG A 296 22.71 24.82 9.99
C ARG A 296 21.32 24.70 9.36
N LEU A 297 20.75 25.81 8.92
CA LEU A 297 19.44 25.81 8.27
C LEU A 297 19.45 25.05 6.93
N ARG A 298 20.51 25.21 6.12
CA ARG A 298 20.70 24.41 4.89
C ARG A 298 20.81 22.92 5.20
N ARG A 299 21.53 22.53 6.26
CA ARG A 299 21.64 21.13 6.72
C ARG A 299 20.29 20.56 7.11
N ILE A 300 19.51 21.28 7.91
CA ILE A 300 18.18 20.83 8.33
C ILE A 300 17.31 20.55 7.09
N PHE A 301 17.31 21.45 6.10
CA PHE A 301 16.57 21.25 4.86
C PHE A 301 17.07 20.04 4.06
N TRP A 302 18.37 19.99 3.73
CA TRP A 302 18.90 18.96 2.84
C TRP A 302 18.89 17.57 3.46
N ILE A 303 19.07 17.45 4.78
CA ILE A 303 19.00 16.16 5.49
C ILE A 303 17.55 15.68 5.56
N ALA A 304 16.60 16.57 5.82
CA ALA A 304 15.17 16.24 5.75
C ALA A 304 14.78 15.79 4.34
N TRP A 305 15.22 16.52 3.32
CA TRP A 305 15.01 16.18 1.91
C TRP A 305 15.62 14.81 1.59
N ALA A 306 16.87 14.56 1.97
CA ALA A 306 17.56 13.30 1.71
C ALA A 306 16.83 12.12 2.36
N GLY A 307 16.45 12.25 3.64
CA GLY A 307 15.68 11.23 4.36
C GLY A 307 14.33 10.93 3.70
N HIS A 308 13.57 11.96 3.31
CA HIS A 308 12.29 11.80 2.63
C HIS A 308 12.42 11.13 1.25
N HIS A 309 13.40 11.55 0.46
CA HIS A 309 13.62 11.03 -0.89
C HIS A 309 14.11 9.59 -0.87
N LEU A 310 15.04 9.25 0.03
CA LEU A 310 15.49 7.87 0.23
C LEU A 310 14.31 6.98 0.63
N LEU A 311 13.52 7.41 1.63
CA LEU A 311 12.38 6.65 2.13
C LEU A 311 11.30 6.44 1.06
N SER A 312 10.97 7.50 0.31
CA SER A 312 10.00 7.43 -0.78
C SER A 312 10.47 6.48 -1.88
N TYR A 313 11.77 6.50 -2.19
CA TYR A 313 12.33 5.65 -3.24
C TYR A 313 12.45 4.18 -2.82
N GLU A 314 12.78 3.92 -1.56
CA GLU A 314 12.87 2.57 -0.98
C GLU A 314 11.51 1.85 -1.03
N TYR A 315 10.44 2.56 -0.66
CA TYR A 315 9.06 2.05 -0.62
C TYR A 315 8.26 2.25 -1.91
N ASP A 316 8.91 2.71 -2.98
CA ASP A 316 8.30 2.98 -4.29
C ASP A 316 7.06 3.88 -4.22
N ARG A 317 7.19 4.99 -3.48
CA ARG A 317 6.18 6.04 -3.30
C ARG A 317 6.60 7.33 -4.00
N SER A 318 5.61 8.15 -4.32
CA SER A 318 5.86 9.51 -4.81
C SER A 318 6.49 10.36 -3.70
N ALA A 319 7.57 11.07 -4.02
CA ALA A 319 8.15 12.08 -3.15
C ALA A 319 7.42 13.43 -3.29
N VAL A 320 7.38 14.21 -2.21
CA VAL A 320 6.96 15.61 -2.19
C VAL A 320 7.88 16.42 -3.09
N ARG A 321 7.31 17.31 -3.90
CA ARG A 321 8.03 18.11 -4.89
C ARG A 321 7.85 19.58 -4.57
N PHE A 322 8.94 20.33 -4.59
CA PHE A 322 8.91 21.78 -4.47
C PHE A 322 8.80 22.42 -5.85
N ARG A 323 8.13 23.57 -5.93
CA ARG A 323 8.08 24.37 -7.16
C ARG A 323 9.48 24.77 -7.63
N ALA A 324 10.32 25.22 -6.71
CA ALA A 324 11.72 25.54 -6.93
C ALA A 324 12.51 25.26 -5.65
N VAL A 325 13.79 24.97 -5.77
CA VAL A 325 14.71 24.89 -4.62
C VAL A 325 15.91 25.75 -4.97
N THR A 326 16.15 26.79 -4.17
CA THR A 326 17.31 27.68 -4.32
C THR A 326 18.30 27.55 -3.18
N CYS A 327 17.93 26.82 -2.11
CA CYS A 327 18.83 26.47 -1.01
C CYS A 327 20.18 25.95 -1.53
N GLN A 328 21.27 26.58 -1.07
CA GLN A 328 22.62 26.20 -1.49
C GLN A 328 23.01 24.83 -0.92
N ALA A 329 24.03 24.22 -1.53
CA ALA A 329 24.62 22.98 -1.02
C ALA A 329 25.24 23.20 0.36
N ILE A 330 25.25 22.14 1.17
CA ILE A 330 25.94 22.13 2.48
C ILE A 330 27.42 21.83 2.29
N VAL A 331 28.26 22.34 3.19
CA VAL A 331 29.71 22.08 3.14
C VAL A 331 30.09 20.87 3.99
N PRO A 332 31.22 20.19 3.76
CA PRO A 332 31.70 19.17 4.70
C PRO A 332 32.07 19.77 6.07
N MET A 333 31.75 19.08 7.17
CA MET A 333 32.07 19.50 8.53
C MET A 333 32.76 18.38 9.31
N ALA A 334 33.83 18.69 10.03
CA ALA A 334 34.53 17.71 10.85
C ALA A 334 33.59 17.09 11.90
N GLY A 335 33.56 15.76 11.97
CA GLY A 335 32.69 15.01 12.89
C GLY A 335 31.26 14.80 12.38
N SER A 336 30.92 15.30 11.20
CA SER A 336 29.63 15.08 10.51
C SER A 336 29.86 14.34 9.20
N VAL A 337 28.93 13.47 8.84
CA VAL A 337 28.87 12.76 7.55
C VAL A 337 27.56 13.07 6.81
N ALA A 338 26.85 14.11 7.25
CA ALA A 338 25.57 14.51 6.69
C ALA A 338 25.66 14.97 5.23
N ASP A 339 26.77 15.59 4.83
CA ASP A 339 27.07 15.96 3.44
C ASP A 339 27.09 14.74 2.52
N GLN A 340 27.77 13.67 2.94
CA GLN A 340 27.82 12.40 2.21
C GLN A 340 26.43 11.73 2.17
N PHE A 341 25.66 11.79 3.26
CA PHE A 341 24.29 11.29 3.29
C PHE A 341 23.39 12.00 2.26
N VAL A 342 23.49 13.32 2.20
CA VAL A 342 22.75 14.15 1.24
C VAL A 342 23.20 13.85 -0.20
N GLU A 343 24.51 13.78 -0.46
CA GLU A 343 25.06 13.50 -1.78
C GLU A 343 24.55 12.15 -2.34
N MET A 344 24.53 11.10 -1.51
CA MET A 344 23.95 9.82 -1.91
C MET A 344 22.47 9.94 -2.30
N ALA A 345 21.66 10.66 -1.52
CA ALA A 345 20.25 10.83 -1.81
C ALA A 345 20.00 11.64 -3.09
N GLN A 346 20.88 12.60 -3.41
CA GLN A 346 20.79 13.38 -4.65
C GLN A 346 21.00 12.51 -5.90
N ILE A 347 21.75 11.41 -5.81
CA ILE A 347 21.94 10.47 -6.93
C ILE A 347 20.64 9.73 -7.29
N ILE A 348 19.67 9.65 -6.38
CA ILE A 348 18.35 9.06 -6.66
C ILE A 348 17.63 9.90 -7.74
N PRO A 349 16.97 9.27 -8.73
CA PRO A 349 16.12 10.00 -9.67
C PRO A 349 14.99 10.72 -8.95
N ALA A 350 15.11 12.04 -8.78
CA ALA A 350 14.17 12.84 -8.01
C ALA A 350 13.98 14.23 -8.62
N ALA A 351 12.75 14.74 -8.55
CA ALA A 351 12.50 16.16 -8.78
C ALA A 351 13.28 16.98 -7.75
N ASN A 352 13.74 18.17 -8.16
CA ASN A 352 14.54 19.08 -7.32
C ASN A 352 15.92 18.56 -6.87
N SER A 353 16.36 17.35 -7.27
CA SER A 353 17.75 16.94 -7.06
C SER A 353 18.69 17.83 -7.90
N PRO A 354 19.84 18.30 -7.36
CA PRO A 354 20.85 19.02 -8.12
C PRO A 354 21.74 18.10 -8.97
N PHE A 355 21.76 16.79 -8.70
CA PHE A 355 22.60 15.84 -9.43
C PHE A 355 22.16 15.71 -10.89
N ARG A 356 23.13 15.75 -11.81
CA ARG A 356 22.94 15.53 -13.24
C ARG A 356 23.96 14.51 -13.72
N LEU A 357 23.51 13.57 -14.55
CA LEU A 357 24.40 12.65 -15.21
C LEU A 357 25.24 13.39 -16.25
N GLY A 358 26.51 12.99 -16.38
CA GLY A 358 27.42 13.55 -17.39
C GLY A 358 27.12 13.08 -18.81
N CYS A 359 26.31 12.05 -18.98
CA CYS A 359 25.81 11.54 -20.25
C CYS A 359 24.28 11.61 -20.30
N GLN A 360 23.73 11.70 -21.51
CA GLN A 360 22.30 11.57 -21.72
C GLN A 360 21.97 10.08 -21.87
N PRO A 361 21.23 9.46 -20.93
CA PRO A 361 20.94 8.03 -20.99
C PRO A 361 19.96 7.71 -22.12
N SER A 362 20.19 6.60 -22.82
CA SER A 362 19.37 6.14 -23.94
C SER A 362 18.15 5.33 -23.47
N SER A 363 18.19 4.80 -22.24
CA SER A 363 17.09 4.05 -21.62
C SER A 363 17.03 4.22 -20.11
N PRO A 364 15.88 3.93 -19.46
CA PRO A 364 15.78 3.96 -17.99
C PRO A 364 16.75 2.98 -17.29
N SER A 365 17.07 1.84 -17.91
CA SER A 365 18.03 0.88 -17.36
C SER A 365 19.47 1.41 -17.40
N GLU A 366 19.81 2.13 -18.47
CA GLU A 366 21.10 2.79 -18.61
C GLU A 366 21.24 3.94 -17.61
N GLU A 367 20.18 4.75 -17.43
CA GLU A 367 20.16 5.82 -16.42
C GLU A 367 20.47 5.27 -15.02
N LEU A 368 19.79 4.20 -14.62
CA LEU A 368 20.00 3.57 -13.31
C LEU A 368 21.40 2.98 -13.17
N SER A 369 21.97 2.44 -14.26
CA SER A 369 23.34 1.91 -14.26
C SER A 369 24.38 3.02 -14.09
N GLU A 370 24.22 4.15 -14.78
CA GLU A 370 25.13 5.29 -14.64
C GLU A 370 25.01 5.96 -13.27
N ARG A 371 23.81 6.03 -12.70
CA ARG A 371 23.61 6.47 -11.30
C ARG A 371 24.26 5.52 -10.31
N LEU A 372 24.22 4.21 -10.55
CA LEU A 372 24.94 3.24 -9.70
C LEU A 372 26.46 3.46 -9.78
N LYS A 373 27.02 3.71 -10.97
CA LYS A 373 28.45 4.06 -11.12
C LYS A 373 28.79 5.36 -10.39
N ALA A 374 27.93 6.37 -10.47
CA ALA A 374 28.10 7.62 -9.71
C ALA A 374 28.08 7.37 -8.20
N LEU A 375 27.14 6.56 -7.72
CA LEU A 375 27.06 6.15 -6.32
C LEU A 375 28.34 5.45 -5.86
N ASN A 376 28.92 4.60 -6.72
CA ASN A 376 30.16 3.90 -6.39
C ASN A 376 31.35 4.83 -6.14
N LYS A 377 31.45 5.91 -6.93
CA LYS A 377 32.56 6.87 -6.86
C LYS A 377 32.66 7.57 -5.50
N LEU A 378 31.54 7.66 -4.77
CA LEU A 378 31.51 8.22 -3.42
C LEU A 378 32.32 7.35 -2.45
N GLN A 379 33.32 7.97 -1.82
CA GLN A 379 34.18 7.37 -0.80
C GLN A 379 33.49 7.47 0.56
N ILE A 380 32.89 6.37 1.00
CA ILE A 380 32.08 6.32 2.22
C ILE A 380 32.70 5.32 3.18
N ALA A 381 33.06 5.79 4.37
CA ALA A 381 33.64 4.97 5.43
C ALA A 381 32.70 4.75 6.62
N HIS A 382 31.72 5.63 6.84
CA HIS A 382 30.83 5.53 7.99
C HIS A 382 29.89 4.31 7.84
N PRO A 383 29.87 3.35 8.78
CA PRO A 383 29.15 2.07 8.59
C PRO A 383 27.67 2.23 8.24
N PHE A 384 26.95 3.16 8.89
CA PHE A 384 25.56 3.44 8.55
C PHE A 384 25.38 3.91 7.08
N LEU A 385 26.31 4.69 6.55
CA LEU A 385 26.24 5.19 5.18
C LEU A 385 26.68 4.12 4.17
N VAL A 386 27.61 3.22 4.53
CA VAL A 386 27.97 2.06 3.70
C VAL A 386 26.75 1.17 3.48
N VAL A 387 26.00 0.89 4.55
CA VAL A 387 24.74 0.14 4.49
C VAL A 387 23.69 0.89 3.66
N THR A 388 23.54 2.21 3.87
CA THR A 388 22.62 3.06 3.10
C THR A 388 22.96 3.11 1.60
N LYS A 389 24.26 3.14 1.24
CA LYS A 389 24.74 3.04 -0.14
C LYS A 389 24.25 1.75 -0.80
N ALA A 390 24.28 0.64 -0.06
CA ALA A 390 23.75 -0.63 -0.54
C ALA A 390 22.23 -0.61 -0.72
N ASP A 391 21.46 0.00 0.19
CA ASP A 391 20.02 0.16 0.02
C ASP A 391 19.67 0.88 -1.29
N ILE A 392 20.37 1.98 -1.61
CA ILE A 392 20.17 2.73 -2.86
C ILE A 392 20.54 1.85 -4.06
N ALA A 393 21.68 1.15 -4.02
CA ALA A 393 22.10 0.24 -5.08
C ALA A 393 21.07 -0.86 -5.34
N PHE A 394 20.52 -1.47 -4.28
CA PHE A 394 19.48 -2.48 -4.40
C PHE A 394 18.15 -1.91 -4.89
N CYS A 395 17.83 -0.65 -4.55
CA CYS A 395 16.68 0.05 -5.13
C CYS A 395 16.80 0.24 -6.64
N PHE A 396 18.01 0.53 -7.15
CA PHE A 396 18.29 0.60 -8.58
C PHE A 396 18.18 -0.79 -9.22
N TYR A 397 18.81 -1.80 -8.61
CA TYR A 397 18.72 -3.18 -9.07
C TYR A 397 17.28 -3.67 -9.22
N ARG A 398 16.45 -3.49 -8.19
CA ARG A 398 15.05 -3.97 -8.20
C ARG A 398 14.25 -3.37 -9.35
N ARG A 399 14.50 -2.11 -9.70
CA ARG A 399 13.86 -1.43 -10.83
C ARG A 399 14.38 -1.94 -12.17
N ILE A 400 15.70 -2.13 -12.32
CA ILE A 400 16.27 -2.74 -13.53
C ILE A 400 15.71 -4.16 -13.72
N TYR A 401 15.64 -4.95 -12.65
CA TYR A 401 15.08 -6.30 -12.65
C TYR A 401 13.62 -6.31 -13.13
N GLN A 402 12.79 -5.36 -12.67
CA GLN A 402 11.40 -5.24 -13.10
C GLN A 402 11.25 -4.86 -14.59
N LEU A 403 12.18 -4.06 -15.12
CA LEU A 403 12.22 -3.72 -16.55
C LEU A 403 12.59 -4.92 -17.44
N ARG A 404 12.98 -6.07 -16.85
CA ARG A 404 13.48 -7.26 -17.56
C ARG A 404 14.65 -6.94 -18.50
N ALA A 405 15.41 -5.89 -18.18
CA ALA A 405 16.61 -5.53 -18.90
C ALA A 405 17.79 -6.38 -18.40
N GLY A 406 18.63 -6.85 -19.32
CA GLY A 406 19.93 -7.43 -18.96
C GLY A 406 20.82 -6.36 -18.33
N MET A 407 21.64 -6.74 -17.35
CA MET A 407 22.64 -5.84 -16.77
C MET A 407 24.04 -6.19 -17.26
N PRO A 408 24.89 -5.19 -17.54
CA PRO A 408 26.30 -5.44 -17.78
C PRO A 408 26.97 -6.13 -16.59
N ASP A 409 27.92 -7.02 -16.85
CA ASP A 409 28.69 -7.75 -15.82
C ASP A 409 29.41 -6.81 -14.85
N GLU A 410 29.88 -5.65 -15.34
CA GLU A 410 30.49 -4.61 -14.52
C GLU A 410 29.50 -4.07 -13.46
N THR A 411 28.25 -3.83 -13.85
CA THR A 411 27.18 -3.37 -12.95
C THR A 411 26.85 -4.44 -11.90
N ILE A 412 26.85 -5.72 -12.28
CA ILE A 412 26.63 -6.84 -11.35
C ILE A 412 27.75 -6.91 -10.30
N ARG A 413 29.02 -6.84 -10.73
CA ARG A 413 30.17 -6.84 -9.82
C ARG A 413 30.08 -5.68 -8.82
N LEU A 414 29.71 -4.50 -9.31
CA LEU A 414 29.54 -3.34 -8.46
C LEU A 414 28.48 -3.53 -7.37
N ILE A 415 27.32 -4.14 -7.70
CA ILE A 415 26.27 -4.44 -6.72
C ILE A 415 26.77 -5.44 -5.68
N VAL A 416 27.53 -6.44 -6.09
CA VAL A 416 28.12 -7.45 -5.21
C VAL A 416 29.15 -6.83 -4.26
N ASP A 417 30.05 -5.99 -4.77
CA ASP A 417 31.08 -5.32 -3.96
C ASP A 417 30.44 -4.41 -2.90
N ILE A 418 29.44 -3.60 -3.31
CA ILE A 418 28.67 -2.76 -2.39
C ILE A 418 27.94 -3.61 -1.35
N GLY A 419 27.33 -4.73 -1.76
CA GLY A 419 26.59 -5.61 -0.86
C GLY A 419 27.47 -6.31 0.17
N ASN A 420 28.67 -6.77 -0.21
CA ASN A 420 29.63 -7.37 0.71
C ASN A 420 30.09 -6.36 1.76
N ALA A 421 30.44 -5.14 1.34
CA ALA A 421 30.81 -4.06 2.26
C ALA A 421 29.67 -3.71 3.24
N ALA A 422 28.41 -3.78 2.78
CA ALA A 422 27.25 -3.55 3.66
C ALA A 422 27.03 -4.66 4.68
N VAL A 423 27.34 -5.93 4.36
CA VAL A 423 27.30 -7.02 5.35
C VAL A 423 28.32 -6.78 6.45
N GLU A 424 29.57 -6.44 6.11
CA GLU A 424 30.61 -6.13 7.09
C GLU A 424 30.25 -4.94 7.97
N ALA A 425 29.77 -3.85 7.35
CA ALA A 425 29.34 -2.65 8.06
C ALA A 425 28.12 -2.92 8.98
N ALA A 426 27.15 -3.73 8.54
CA ALA A 426 25.99 -4.09 9.35
C ALA A 426 26.40 -4.97 10.55
N GLU A 427 27.30 -5.93 10.35
CA GLU A 427 27.87 -6.73 11.45
C GLU A 427 28.63 -5.85 12.46
N GLN A 428 29.43 -4.89 11.97
CA GLN A 428 30.13 -3.94 12.83
C GLN A 428 29.15 -3.13 13.68
N LEU A 429 28.09 -2.56 13.08
CA LEU A 429 27.05 -1.82 13.80
C LEU A 429 26.37 -2.68 14.87
N ALA A 430 25.97 -3.90 14.51
CA ALA A 430 25.33 -4.82 15.45
C ALA A 430 26.26 -5.23 16.59
N SER A 431 27.55 -5.44 16.33
CA SER A 431 28.54 -5.77 17.36
C SER A 431 28.75 -4.65 18.38
N GLN A 432 28.45 -3.40 17.99
CA GLN A 432 28.49 -2.22 18.86
C GLN A 432 27.15 -1.97 19.57
N GLY A 433 26.16 -2.85 19.42
CA GLY A 433 24.81 -2.68 19.95
C GLY A 433 23.95 -1.67 19.17
N ARG A 434 24.40 -1.23 17.99
CA ARG A 434 23.74 -0.17 17.20
C ARG A 434 22.81 -0.80 16.16
N LEU A 435 21.56 -1.03 16.56
CA LEU A 435 20.56 -1.73 15.74
C LEU A 435 19.81 -0.78 14.79
N PHE A 436 20.52 -0.13 13.87
CA PHE A 436 19.89 0.72 12.86
C PHE A 436 19.01 -0.09 11.90
N TRP A 437 17.89 0.51 11.48
CA TRP A 437 16.88 -0.15 10.62
C TRP A 437 17.43 -0.64 9.28
N ASN A 438 18.40 0.07 8.71
CA ASN A 438 19.01 -0.28 7.43
C ASN A 438 19.93 -1.50 7.54
N ALA A 439 20.57 -1.75 8.70
CA ALA A 439 21.51 -2.86 8.86
C ALA A 439 20.87 -4.23 8.53
N ILE A 440 19.71 -4.52 9.11
CA ILE A 440 18.97 -5.76 8.80
C ILE A 440 18.34 -5.72 7.40
N GLY A 441 17.79 -4.57 7.01
CA GLY A 441 17.09 -4.39 5.73
C GLY A 441 18.01 -4.62 4.54
N SER A 442 19.17 -3.97 4.51
CA SER A 442 20.13 -4.07 3.41
C SER A 442 20.67 -5.48 3.26
N VAL A 443 21.03 -6.17 4.36
CA VAL A 443 21.57 -7.53 4.30
C VAL A 443 20.52 -8.53 3.81
N PHE A 444 19.27 -8.40 4.27
CA PHE A 444 18.16 -9.19 3.75
C PHE A 444 17.93 -8.95 2.24
N HIS A 445 17.91 -7.68 1.82
CA HIS A 445 17.74 -7.33 0.41
C HIS A 445 18.93 -7.76 -0.44
N TYR A 446 20.15 -7.72 0.07
CA TYR A 446 21.33 -8.23 -0.62
C TYR A 446 21.19 -9.73 -0.88
N ALA A 447 20.78 -10.52 0.12
CA ALA A 447 20.48 -11.93 -0.05
C ALA A 447 19.45 -12.17 -1.17
N CYS A 448 18.37 -11.37 -1.21
CA CYS A 448 17.37 -11.44 -2.28
C CYS A 448 17.95 -11.09 -3.66
N VAL A 449 18.79 -10.06 -3.74
CA VAL A 449 19.45 -9.61 -4.97
C VAL A 449 20.38 -10.72 -5.51
N LEU A 450 21.21 -11.33 -4.65
CA LEU A 450 22.08 -12.44 -5.05
C LEU A 450 21.30 -13.64 -5.56
N LEU A 451 20.15 -13.98 -4.95
CA LEU A 451 19.30 -15.07 -5.44
C LEU A 451 18.65 -14.75 -6.79
N ALA A 452 18.34 -13.47 -7.03
CA ALA A 452 17.74 -13.00 -8.29
C ALA A 452 18.75 -12.95 -9.44
N ILE A 453 20.03 -12.68 -9.17
CA ILE A 453 21.11 -12.71 -10.17
C ILE A 453 21.46 -14.17 -10.49
N ASP A 454 21.30 -14.58 -11.74
CA ASP A 454 21.60 -15.95 -12.19
C ASP A 454 23.01 -16.08 -12.79
N MET A 455 24.01 -15.55 -12.09
CA MET A 455 25.41 -15.58 -12.51
C MET A 455 26.28 -16.30 -11.49
N PRO A 456 27.27 -17.12 -11.91
CA PRO A 456 28.19 -17.79 -10.99
C PRO A 456 28.91 -16.81 -10.05
N ALA A 457 29.27 -15.62 -10.56
CA ALA A 457 29.93 -14.56 -9.79
C ALA A 457 29.10 -14.11 -8.57
N ALA A 458 27.77 -14.05 -8.67
CA ALA A 458 26.91 -13.70 -7.54
C ALA A 458 26.69 -14.88 -6.58
N SER A 459 26.67 -16.12 -7.10
CA SER A 459 26.41 -17.32 -6.30
C SER A 459 27.46 -17.56 -5.21
N ALA A 460 28.72 -17.17 -5.47
CA ALA A 460 29.82 -17.27 -4.51
C ALA A 460 29.58 -16.45 -3.21
N HIS A 461 28.76 -15.40 -3.27
CA HIS A 461 28.51 -14.50 -2.14
C HIS A 461 27.25 -14.84 -1.33
N ILE A 462 26.43 -15.79 -1.78
CA ILE A 462 25.19 -16.18 -1.09
C ILE A 462 25.49 -16.63 0.34
N ALA A 463 26.52 -17.45 0.55
CA ALA A 463 26.89 -17.94 1.87
C ALA A 463 27.26 -16.80 2.84
N VAL A 464 28.00 -15.79 2.35
CA VAL A 464 28.42 -14.63 3.15
C VAL A 464 27.19 -13.79 3.55
N ALA A 465 26.30 -13.49 2.61
CA ALA A 465 25.10 -12.71 2.88
C ALA A 465 24.16 -13.40 3.88
N PHE A 466 23.96 -14.72 3.75
CA PHE A 466 23.11 -15.49 4.65
C PHE A 466 23.73 -15.64 6.05
N SER A 467 25.05 -15.83 6.14
CA SER A 467 25.77 -15.87 7.41
C SER A 467 25.67 -14.53 8.14
N GLY A 468 25.86 -13.41 7.42
CA GLY A 468 25.68 -12.08 7.97
C GLY A 468 24.25 -11.84 8.46
N LEU A 469 23.24 -12.23 7.66
CA LEU A 469 21.84 -12.11 8.05
C LEU A 469 21.53 -12.92 9.32
N GLU A 470 22.08 -14.13 9.43
CA GLU A 470 21.92 -14.99 10.59
C GLU A 470 22.56 -14.38 11.85
N LYS A 471 23.78 -13.86 11.75
CA LYS A 471 24.42 -13.15 12.88
C LYS A 471 23.60 -11.95 13.33
N LEU A 472 23.11 -11.13 12.40
CA LEU A 472 22.24 -9.99 12.74
C LEU A 472 20.95 -10.44 13.43
N ALA A 473 20.33 -11.51 12.94
CA ALA A 473 19.13 -12.06 13.53
C ALA A 473 19.35 -12.61 14.94
N VAL A 474 20.49 -13.27 15.18
CA VAL A 474 20.91 -13.77 16.50
C VAL A 474 21.24 -12.64 17.46
N THR A 475 21.97 -11.61 17.01
CA THR A 475 22.37 -10.48 17.86
C THR A 475 21.16 -9.68 18.36
N ALA A 476 20.15 -9.48 17.49
CA ALA A 476 18.95 -8.72 17.86
C ALA A 476 17.85 -9.59 18.51
N ASP A 477 17.74 -10.86 18.12
CA ASP A 477 16.74 -11.85 18.57
C ASP A 477 15.30 -11.35 18.70
N THR A 478 14.81 -10.65 17.68
CA THR A 478 13.43 -10.13 17.63
C THR A 478 12.55 -10.94 16.68
N GLY A 479 11.23 -10.82 16.82
CA GLY A 479 10.28 -11.41 15.87
C GLY A 479 10.57 -11.02 14.40
N PRO A 480 10.69 -9.72 14.08
CA PRO A 480 11.00 -9.26 12.72
C PRO A 480 12.32 -9.79 12.15
N THR A 481 13.38 -9.86 12.97
CA THR A 481 14.69 -10.34 12.48
C THR A 481 14.68 -11.85 12.20
N ARG A 482 13.95 -12.64 13.01
CA ARG A 482 13.71 -14.07 12.73
C ARG A 482 12.85 -14.28 11.48
N GLU A 483 11.84 -13.45 11.27
CA GLU A 483 11.00 -13.50 10.07
C GLU A 483 11.80 -13.21 8.79
N ALA A 484 12.67 -12.19 8.81
CA ALA A 484 13.55 -11.86 7.69
C ALA A 484 14.48 -13.03 7.32
N LEU A 485 15.13 -13.65 8.32
CA LEU A 485 15.99 -14.82 8.09
C LEU A 485 15.19 -16.02 7.55
N SER A 486 14.00 -16.28 8.12
CA SER A 486 13.12 -17.35 7.66
C SER A 486 12.69 -17.16 6.20
N MET A 487 12.33 -15.92 5.82
CA MET A 487 11.96 -15.59 4.45
C MET A 487 13.15 -15.76 3.50
N ALA A 488 14.34 -15.29 3.86
CA ALA A 488 15.54 -15.49 3.04
C ALA A 488 15.83 -16.99 2.81
N ARG A 489 15.75 -17.81 3.86
CA ARG A 489 15.92 -19.28 3.78
C ARG A 489 14.87 -19.93 2.88
N HIS A 490 13.61 -19.47 2.97
CA HIS A 490 12.56 -19.94 2.08
C HIS A 490 12.86 -19.62 0.61
N LEU A 491 13.29 -18.38 0.30
CA LEU A 491 13.67 -17.98 -1.06
C LEU A 491 14.86 -18.77 -1.60
N LEU A 492 15.86 -19.06 -0.76
CA LEU A 492 16.98 -19.94 -1.12
C LEU A 492 16.49 -21.35 -1.49
N SER A 493 15.58 -21.92 -0.69
CA SER A 493 14.97 -23.22 -1.00
C SER A 493 14.25 -23.22 -2.34
N LEU A 494 13.52 -22.15 -2.67
CA LEU A 494 12.85 -22.01 -3.97
C LEU A 494 13.86 -21.89 -5.12
N LYS A 495 14.96 -21.16 -4.93
CA LYS A 495 16.04 -21.06 -5.92
C LYS A 495 16.73 -22.40 -6.16
N MET A 496 17.02 -23.15 -5.09
CA MET A 496 17.59 -24.50 -5.18
C MET A 496 16.67 -25.45 -5.95
N GLU A 497 15.37 -25.43 -5.66
CA GLU A 497 14.40 -26.28 -6.34
C GLU A 497 14.26 -25.92 -7.82
N LYS A 498 14.31 -24.62 -8.16
CA LYS A 498 14.39 -24.17 -9.55
C LYS A 498 15.64 -24.72 -10.24
N LYS A 499 16.83 -24.60 -9.62
CA LYS A 499 18.10 -25.07 -10.19
C LYS A 499 18.16 -26.59 -10.35
N ARG A 500 17.60 -27.36 -9.42
CA ARG A 500 17.47 -28.82 -9.54
C ARG A 500 16.60 -29.22 -10.73
N ARG A 501 15.46 -28.54 -10.92
CA ARG A 501 14.60 -28.79 -12.09
C ARG A 501 15.29 -28.44 -13.41
N GLU A 502 16.02 -27.32 -13.45
CA GLU A 502 16.82 -26.95 -14.62
C GLU A 502 17.91 -27.98 -14.93
N LEU A 503 18.65 -28.44 -13.90
CA LEU A 503 19.67 -29.48 -14.06
C LEU A 503 19.06 -30.81 -14.53
N ALA A 504 17.98 -31.26 -13.90
CA ALA A 504 17.29 -32.50 -14.29
C ALA A 504 16.79 -32.47 -15.74
N GLN A 505 16.39 -31.30 -16.25
CA GLN A 505 16.03 -31.14 -17.66
C GLN A 505 17.26 -31.29 -18.58
N LEU A 506 18.41 -30.74 -18.20
CA LEU A 506 19.66 -30.88 -18.96
C LEU A 506 20.18 -32.32 -18.94
N GLU A 507 20.18 -32.96 -17.77
CA GLU A 507 20.54 -34.38 -17.61
C GLU A 507 19.62 -35.28 -18.45
N ALA A 508 18.31 -34.98 -18.51
CA ALA A 508 17.36 -35.71 -19.36
C ALA A 508 17.62 -35.52 -20.86
N VAL A 509 18.27 -34.42 -21.27
CA VAL A 509 18.72 -34.21 -22.64
C VAL A 509 20.02 -34.98 -22.90
N GLU A 510 21.01 -34.91 -22.00
CA GLU A 510 22.26 -35.66 -22.10
C GLU A 510 22.04 -37.18 -22.16
N ALA A 511 21.13 -37.70 -21.33
CA ALA A 511 20.77 -39.12 -21.32
C ALA A 511 20.18 -39.62 -22.66
N ARG A 512 19.60 -38.73 -23.48
CA ARG A 512 19.12 -39.10 -24.83
C ARG A 512 20.25 -39.27 -25.84
N TYR A 513 21.39 -38.64 -25.62
CA TYR A 513 22.57 -38.76 -26.50
C TYR A 513 23.47 -39.94 -26.14
N GLN A 514 23.44 -40.42 -24.89
CA GLN A 514 24.16 -41.63 -24.46
C GLN A 514 23.63 -42.93 -25.12
N PHE A 515 22.50 -42.89 -25.82
CA PHE A 515 21.93 -44.04 -26.54
C PHE A 515 22.47 -44.21 -27.98
N PHE A 516 23.36 -43.33 -28.45
CA PHE A 516 23.93 -43.36 -29.81
C PHE A 516 25.41 -43.77 -29.87
N GLN A 517 25.93 -44.50 -28.87
CA GLN A 517 27.24 -45.14 -28.99
C GLN A 517 27.11 -46.67 -28.98
N GLU A 518 27.66 -47.24 -30.06
CA GLU A 518 27.89 -48.66 -30.37
C GLU A 518 26.75 -49.42 -31.08
N HIS A 519 26.49 -49.03 -32.33
CA HIS A 519 26.29 -50.04 -33.37
C HIS A 519 27.60 -50.27 -34.14
N SER A 520 28.21 -51.40 -33.81
CA SER A 520 29.22 -52.14 -34.55
C SER A 520 28.80 -52.42 -36.00
N GLU A 521 29.69 -52.17 -36.98
CA GLU A 521 29.99 -53.02 -38.16
C GLU A 521 31.03 -52.35 -39.12
N PRO A 522 31.61 -53.02 -40.15
CA PRO A 522 32.99 -53.54 -40.18
C PRO A 522 33.94 -52.80 -41.16
N GLU A 523 35.19 -53.26 -41.21
CA GLU A 523 36.32 -52.82 -42.05
C GLU A 523 36.00 -52.45 -43.51
N ALA A 524 36.59 -51.34 -44.02
CA ALA A 524 37.56 -51.34 -45.14
C ALA A 524 37.91 -49.91 -45.64
N THR A 525 39.18 -49.54 -45.49
CA THR A 525 40.08 -48.78 -46.40
C THR A 525 39.61 -47.57 -47.23
N ALA A 526 40.34 -46.46 -47.01
CA ALA A 526 41.16 -45.71 -48.00
C ALA A 526 40.79 -44.23 -48.34
N VAL A 527 41.72 -43.34 -47.92
CA VAL A 527 42.31 -42.18 -48.64
C VAL A 527 41.65 -40.79 -48.55
N LEU A 528 42.39 -39.90 -47.86
CA LEU A 528 42.49 -38.42 -47.78
C LEU A 528 42.44 -37.66 -49.15
N PRO A 529 42.43 -36.29 -49.24
CA PRO A 529 42.82 -35.28 -48.23
C PRO A 529 42.01 -33.96 -48.11
N ASP A 530 42.26 -33.31 -46.97
CA ASP A 530 42.38 -31.88 -46.64
C ASP A 530 42.44 -30.84 -47.79
N MET A 531 41.65 -29.76 -47.65
CA MET A 531 42.04 -28.40 -48.04
C MET A 531 41.42 -27.37 -47.09
N GLY A 532 42.24 -26.87 -46.18
CA GLY A 532 41.94 -25.71 -45.36
C GLY A 532 41.89 -24.40 -46.15
N LEU A 533 41.04 -23.50 -45.68
CA LEU A 533 41.20 -22.06 -45.82
C LEU A 533 40.73 -21.43 -44.50
N GLY A 534 41.70 -21.08 -43.65
CA GLY A 534 41.45 -20.06 -42.65
C GLY A 534 41.19 -18.72 -43.34
N TRP A 535 40.44 -17.84 -42.68
CA TRP A 535 40.73 -16.41 -42.52
C TRP A 535 39.90 -15.90 -41.33
N ASP A 536 40.61 -15.19 -40.46
CA ASP A 536 40.15 -14.52 -39.24
C ASP A 536 39.27 -13.30 -39.59
N TRP A 537 38.09 -13.22 -38.98
CA TRP A 537 37.09 -12.16 -39.20
C TRP A 537 36.69 -11.45 -37.88
N ASN A 538 37.63 -11.26 -36.96
CA ASN A 538 37.46 -10.26 -35.89
C ASN A 538 37.64 -8.83 -36.43
N GLN A 539 36.58 -8.27 -37.03
CA GLN A 539 36.14 -6.86 -36.95
C GLN A 539 35.28 -6.46 -38.16
N PHE A 540 34.01 -6.86 -38.15
CA PHE A 540 32.92 -5.96 -38.53
C PHE A 540 31.69 -6.36 -37.70
N LEU A 541 31.41 -5.51 -36.73
CA LEU A 541 30.29 -5.60 -35.79
C LEU A 541 29.00 -5.11 -36.44
N LEU A 542 27.89 -5.60 -35.87
CA LEU A 542 26.54 -5.03 -35.72
C LEU A 542 25.40 -5.63 -36.56
N GLU A 543 24.39 -6.06 -35.79
CA GLU A 543 23.05 -6.62 -36.07
C GLU A 543 22.90 -8.12 -36.38
N PRO A 544 22.27 -8.89 -35.47
CA PRO A 544 21.83 -10.26 -35.74
C PRO A 544 20.39 -10.25 -36.27
N TYR A 545 20.20 -10.62 -37.54
CA TYR A 545 18.89 -11.05 -38.03
C TYR A 545 18.63 -12.51 -37.65
N LEU A 546 17.56 -12.67 -36.86
CA LEU A 546 16.64 -13.79 -36.89
C LEU A 546 16.51 -14.44 -38.28
N SER A 547 16.67 -15.76 -38.35
CA SER A 547 15.59 -16.75 -38.64
C SER A 547 16.09 -17.94 -39.45
N MET A 548 15.50 -19.10 -39.13
CA MET A 548 15.46 -20.38 -39.87
C MET A 548 16.61 -21.34 -39.58
N LEU A 549 16.45 -22.54 -39.02
CA LEU A 549 15.36 -23.43 -38.60
C LEU A 549 16.02 -24.42 -37.59
N GLY A 550 15.41 -25.01 -36.57
CA GLY A 550 14.01 -25.16 -36.19
C GLY A 550 13.90 -25.96 -34.87
N PRO A 551 12.68 -26.13 -34.33
CA PRO A 551 12.39 -26.27 -32.91
C PRO A 551 11.78 -27.63 -32.57
N ASP A 552 12.57 -28.55 -32.02
CA ASP A 552 12.07 -29.79 -31.42
C ASP A 552 13.06 -30.16 -30.32
N VAL A 553 12.88 -29.71 -29.08
CA VAL A 553 12.45 -30.57 -27.96
C VAL A 553 12.06 -29.70 -26.73
N GLN A 554 12.06 -28.37 -26.87
CA GLN A 554 11.45 -27.43 -25.90
C GLN A 554 9.91 -27.40 -25.94
N LEU A 555 9.28 -28.26 -26.74
CA LEU A 555 7.86 -28.60 -26.63
C LEU A 555 7.69 -29.69 -25.57
N ARG A 556 7.52 -29.28 -24.31
CA ARG A 556 6.51 -29.88 -23.43
C ARG A 556 6.21 -29.14 -22.14
N ILE A 557 6.97 -28.10 -21.76
CA ILE A 557 6.58 -27.24 -20.62
C ILE A 557 6.92 -25.77 -20.92
N ALA A 558 6.41 -25.26 -22.05
CA ALA A 558 6.15 -23.85 -22.28
C ALA A 558 5.11 -23.71 -23.41
N LYS A 559 4.14 -22.81 -23.21
CA LYS A 559 2.91 -22.60 -23.99
C LYS A 559 1.83 -23.67 -23.76
N MET A 560 0.84 -23.35 -22.92
CA MET A 560 -0.51 -23.55 -23.45
C MET A 560 -0.55 -22.72 -24.73
N SER A 561 -0.81 -23.34 -25.88
CA SER A 561 -1.14 -22.54 -27.04
C SER A 561 -2.25 -21.57 -26.64
N LYS A 562 -2.10 -20.30 -27.03
CA LYS A 562 -3.12 -19.28 -26.79
C LYS A 562 -4.41 -19.63 -27.53
N TYR A 563 -4.34 -20.51 -28.53
CA TYR A 563 -5.42 -20.82 -29.44
C TYR A 563 -5.60 -22.32 -29.67
N ALA A 564 -6.83 -22.76 -29.89
CA ALA A 564 -7.17 -24.17 -30.12
C ALA A 564 -6.57 -24.71 -31.42
N ARG A 565 -6.38 -23.88 -32.47
CA ARG A 565 -5.79 -24.34 -33.74
C ARG A 565 -4.35 -24.84 -33.62
N ASP A 566 -3.62 -24.41 -32.59
CA ASP A 566 -2.22 -24.82 -32.38
C ASP A 566 -2.10 -25.94 -31.32
N GLN A 567 -3.23 -26.56 -30.94
CA GLN A 567 -3.26 -27.72 -30.06
C GLN A 567 -3.11 -29.03 -30.85
N PRO A 568 -2.67 -30.14 -30.22
CA PRO A 568 -2.55 -31.46 -30.87
C PRO A 568 -3.87 -31.92 -31.53
N GLY A 569 -3.78 -32.77 -32.56
CA GLY A 569 -4.95 -33.16 -33.36
C GLY A 569 -6.05 -33.93 -32.60
N ASP A 570 -5.74 -34.46 -31.41
CA ASP A 570 -6.68 -35.10 -30.49
C ASP A 570 -7.27 -34.15 -29.43
N PHE A 571 -6.83 -32.87 -29.40
CA PHE A 571 -7.37 -31.86 -28.50
C PHE A 571 -8.81 -31.50 -28.88
N LYS A 572 -9.73 -31.79 -27.95
CA LYS A 572 -11.09 -31.29 -28.01
C LYS A 572 -11.16 -29.97 -27.24
N ASN A 573 -11.52 -28.90 -27.93
CA ASN A 573 -11.63 -27.56 -27.36
C ASN A 573 -12.92 -27.37 -26.52
N VAL A 574 -13.13 -28.29 -25.57
CA VAL A 574 -14.40 -28.55 -24.93
C VAL A 574 -14.14 -29.34 -23.64
N LEU A 575 -14.74 -28.92 -22.53
CA LEU A 575 -14.71 -29.69 -21.27
C LEU A 575 -15.90 -30.63 -21.24
N GLU A 576 -15.63 -31.93 -21.06
CA GLU A 576 -16.66 -32.99 -21.00
C GLU A 576 -16.65 -33.73 -19.66
N ARG A 577 -15.51 -33.82 -18.96
CA ARG A 577 -15.35 -34.67 -17.77
C ARG A 577 -15.05 -33.84 -16.53
N VAL A 578 -16.05 -33.76 -15.65
CA VAL A 578 -16.01 -32.90 -14.45
C VAL A 578 -16.17 -33.77 -13.21
N ALA A 579 -15.16 -33.74 -12.35
CA ALA A 579 -15.23 -34.32 -11.02
C ALA A 579 -15.72 -33.29 -10.01
N ILE A 580 -16.53 -33.73 -9.04
CA ILE A 580 -17.02 -32.87 -7.96
C ILE A 580 -16.96 -33.59 -6.61
N VAL A 581 -16.40 -32.91 -5.62
CA VAL A 581 -16.48 -33.26 -4.21
C VAL A 581 -17.60 -32.45 -3.58
N GLY A 582 -18.47 -33.11 -2.80
CA GLY A 582 -19.61 -32.45 -2.16
C GLY A 582 -20.85 -32.35 -3.04
N ALA A 583 -21.00 -33.23 -4.04
CA ALA A 583 -22.09 -33.25 -5.01
C ALA A 583 -23.51 -33.20 -4.41
N GLY A 584 -23.71 -33.75 -3.21
CA GLY A 584 -25.00 -33.73 -2.51
C GLY A 584 -25.11 -32.63 -1.44
N GLY A 585 -24.11 -31.75 -1.32
CA GLY A 585 -24.12 -30.63 -0.38
C GLY A 585 -24.89 -29.43 -0.90
N THR A 586 -25.08 -28.42 -0.04
CA THR A 586 -25.95 -27.25 -0.31
C THR A 586 -25.67 -26.54 -1.62
N ILE A 587 -24.41 -26.23 -1.95
CA ILE A 587 -24.08 -25.61 -3.24
C ILE A 587 -23.76 -26.65 -4.32
N GLY A 588 -23.17 -27.79 -3.93
CA GLY A 588 -22.77 -28.85 -4.84
C GLY A 588 -23.94 -29.43 -5.62
N SER A 589 -25.11 -29.61 -4.98
CA SER A 589 -26.31 -30.13 -5.65
C SER A 589 -26.80 -29.20 -6.76
N HIS A 590 -26.84 -27.89 -6.52
CA HIS A 590 -27.25 -26.92 -7.53
C HIS A 590 -26.26 -26.82 -8.70
N ILE A 591 -24.96 -26.99 -8.43
CA ILE A 591 -23.93 -27.09 -9.48
C ILE A 591 -24.16 -28.36 -10.31
N VAL A 592 -24.38 -29.52 -9.66
CA VAL A 592 -24.65 -30.79 -10.34
C VAL A 592 -25.90 -30.71 -11.20
N ASP A 593 -27.01 -30.22 -10.65
CA ASP A 593 -28.27 -30.08 -11.38
C ASP A 593 -28.10 -29.20 -12.64
N SER A 594 -27.36 -28.10 -12.50
CA SER A 594 -27.08 -27.20 -13.62
C SER A 594 -26.15 -27.81 -14.67
N LEU A 595 -25.16 -28.61 -14.26
CA LEU A 595 -24.27 -29.32 -15.17
C LEU A 595 -25.00 -30.42 -15.94
N LEU A 596 -25.88 -31.17 -15.27
CA LEU A 596 -26.72 -32.19 -15.90
C LEU A 596 -27.73 -31.55 -16.87
N ALA A 597 -28.40 -30.46 -16.45
CA ALA A 597 -29.34 -29.73 -17.30
C ALA A 597 -28.66 -29.13 -18.55
N ALA A 598 -27.38 -28.77 -18.46
CA ALA A 598 -26.61 -28.32 -19.63
C ALA A 598 -26.35 -29.45 -20.64
N GLY A 599 -26.37 -30.71 -20.21
CA GLY A 599 -26.25 -31.89 -21.09
C GLY A 599 -24.91 -32.06 -21.79
N ARG A 600 -23.86 -31.36 -21.33
CA ARG A 600 -22.51 -31.35 -21.95
C ARG A 600 -21.46 -32.09 -21.14
N HIS A 601 -21.74 -32.35 -19.87
CA HIS A 601 -20.75 -32.79 -18.89
C HIS A 601 -21.09 -34.18 -18.35
N LYS A 602 -20.11 -35.07 -18.36
CA LYS A 602 -20.09 -36.31 -17.61
C LYS A 602 -19.60 -36.00 -16.20
N VAL A 603 -20.54 -35.92 -15.26
CA VAL A 603 -20.27 -35.53 -13.87
C VAL A 603 -19.91 -36.76 -13.04
N THR A 604 -18.77 -36.71 -12.36
CA THR A 604 -18.31 -37.75 -11.43
C THR A 604 -18.25 -37.19 -10.01
N ALA A 605 -19.12 -37.67 -9.12
CA ALA A 605 -19.11 -37.33 -7.71
C ALA A 605 -18.13 -38.22 -6.94
N LEU A 606 -17.12 -37.60 -6.33
CA LEU A 606 -16.28 -38.25 -5.33
C LEU A 606 -17.07 -38.27 -4.02
N SER A 607 -17.43 -39.48 -3.58
CA SER A 607 -18.30 -39.69 -2.42
C SER A 607 -17.64 -40.65 -1.44
N ARG A 608 -17.82 -40.42 -0.13
CA ARG A 608 -17.35 -41.37 0.90
C ARG A 608 -18.03 -42.72 0.71
N LYS A 609 -17.32 -43.82 0.99
CA LYS A 609 -17.87 -45.19 0.91
C LYS A 609 -19.19 -45.35 1.69
N ASP A 610 -19.30 -44.69 2.85
CA ASP A 610 -20.48 -44.78 3.72
C ASP A 610 -21.47 -43.60 3.55
N SER A 611 -21.42 -42.90 2.42
CA SER A 611 -22.30 -41.74 2.17
C SER A 611 -23.75 -42.16 1.94
N GLY A 612 -24.67 -41.60 2.73
CA GLY A 612 -26.12 -41.77 2.56
C GLY A 612 -26.77 -40.79 1.56
N ASN A 613 -25.99 -39.94 0.90
CA ASN A 613 -26.52 -38.92 0.00
C ASN A 613 -27.10 -39.55 -1.27
N LYS A 614 -28.35 -39.21 -1.58
CA LYS A 614 -28.97 -39.55 -2.87
C LYS A 614 -28.60 -38.50 -3.90
N LEU A 615 -27.85 -38.91 -4.93
CA LEU A 615 -27.45 -38.04 -6.02
C LEU A 615 -28.43 -38.16 -7.20
N PRO A 616 -28.61 -37.11 -8.01
CA PRO A 616 -29.46 -37.15 -9.19
C PRO A 616 -29.04 -38.25 -10.18
N GLU A 617 -30.01 -38.74 -10.95
CA GLU A 617 -29.73 -39.67 -12.05
C GLU A 617 -28.81 -39.02 -13.10
N GLY A 618 -27.82 -39.77 -13.59
CA GLY A 618 -26.81 -39.28 -14.52
C GLY A 618 -25.48 -38.85 -13.87
N VAL A 619 -25.41 -38.77 -12.54
CA VAL A 619 -24.13 -38.59 -11.82
C VAL A 619 -23.45 -39.93 -11.62
N LEU A 620 -22.19 -40.04 -12.02
CA LEU A 620 -21.36 -41.19 -11.69
C LEU A 620 -20.80 -41.05 -10.29
N VAL A 621 -20.86 -42.11 -9.50
CA VAL A 621 -20.31 -42.11 -8.14
C VAL A 621 -18.97 -42.82 -8.13
N ALA A 622 -17.94 -42.14 -7.65
CA ALA A 622 -16.63 -42.70 -7.35
C ALA A 622 -16.46 -42.78 -5.82
N PRO A 623 -16.57 -43.99 -5.22
CA PRO A 623 -16.34 -44.16 -3.80
C PRO A 623 -14.87 -43.90 -3.45
N VAL A 624 -14.62 -42.98 -2.52
CA VAL A 624 -13.27 -42.62 -2.07
C VAL A 624 -13.15 -42.67 -0.55
N ASP A 625 -11.92 -42.85 -0.10
CA ASP A 625 -11.50 -42.57 1.27
C ASP A 625 -10.58 -41.34 1.22
N TYR A 626 -10.95 -40.27 1.92
CA TYR A 626 -10.18 -39.03 1.89
C TYR A 626 -8.81 -39.16 2.56
N ASP A 627 -8.61 -40.18 3.39
CA ASP A 627 -7.33 -40.46 4.02
C ASP A 627 -6.45 -41.43 3.20
N ASP A 628 -7.01 -42.04 2.14
CA ASP A 628 -6.28 -42.87 1.19
C ASP A 628 -6.11 -42.15 -0.15
N GLU A 629 -4.94 -41.56 -0.34
CA GLU A 629 -4.55 -40.84 -1.56
C GLU A 629 -4.74 -41.68 -2.83
N ALA A 630 -4.49 -42.99 -2.78
CA ALA A 630 -4.60 -43.84 -3.97
C ALA A 630 -6.05 -43.87 -4.49
N THR A 631 -7.04 -43.85 -3.59
CA THR A 631 -8.45 -43.81 -3.98
C THR A 631 -8.83 -42.46 -4.60
N LEU A 632 -8.27 -41.35 -4.10
CA LEU A 632 -8.49 -40.02 -4.65
C LEU A 632 -7.87 -39.90 -6.05
N VAL A 633 -6.63 -40.33 -6.24
CA VAL A 633 -5.95 -40.32 -7.55
C VAL A 633 -6.70 -41.19 -8.55
N ALA A 634 -7.14 -42.38 -8.14
CA ALA A 634 -7.90 -43.27 -9.01
C ALA A 634 -9.23 -42.65 -9.46
N ALA A 635 -9.94 -41.97 -8.57
CA ALA A 635 -11.20 -41.30 -8.88
C ALA A 635 -11.04 -40.05 -9.78
N LEU A 636 -9.88 -39.39 -9.69
CA LEU A 636 -9.56 -38.17 -10.45
C LEU A 636 -8.88 -38.46 -11.79
N LYS A 637 -8.47 -39.69 -12.03
CA LYS A 637 -7.85 -40.10 -13.30
C LYS A 637 -8.78 -39.80 -14.48
N ASP A 638 -8.19 -39.27 -15.54
CA ASP A 638 -8.86 -38.88 -16.79
C ASP A 638 -9.86 -37.71 -16.65
N GLN A 639 -10.00 -37.06 -15.48
CA GLN A 639 -10.89 -35.90 -15.31
C GLN A 639 -10.22 -34.61 -15.83
N GLN A 640 -11.02 -33.69 -16.40
CA GLN A 640 -10.51 -32.42 -16.93
C GLN A 640 -10.65 -31.27 -15.93
N PHE A 641 -11.60 -31.37 -15.01
CA PHE A 641 -11.91 -30.30 -14.07
C PHE A 641 -12.34 -30.88 -12.73
N LEU A 642 -11.80 -30.36 -11.63
CA LEU A 642 -12.22 -30.73 -10.27
C LEU A 642 -12.93 -29.55 -9.59
N ILE A 643 -14.13 -29.78 -9.07
CA ILE A 643 -14.91 -28.84 -8.26
C ILE A 643 -14.87 -29.30 -6.80
N ILE A 644 -14.48 -28.42 -5.87
CA ILE A 644 -14.42 -28.74 -4.44
C ILE A 644 -15.46 -27.92 -3.68
N THR A 645 -16.55 -28.57 -3.23
CA THR A 645 -17.62 -27.93 -2.44
C THR A 645 -17.73 -28.54 -1.04
N MET A 646 -16.81 -28.17 -0.15
CA MET A 646 -16.69 -28.79 1.16
C MET A 646 -17.28 -27.89 2.27
N ALA A 647 -17.92 -28.53 3.24
CA ALA A 647 -18.41 -27.82 4.42
C ALA A 647 -17.25 -27.16 5.20
N PRO A 648 -17.47 -25.99 5.83
CA PRO A 648 -16.44 -25.31 6.64
C PRO A 648 -15.85 -26.18 7.76
N MET A 649 -16.60 -27.18 8.25
CA MET A 649 -16.20 -28.10 9.32
C MET A 649 -15.42 -29.32 8.83
N ALA A 650 -15.15 -29.45 7.54
CA ALA A 650 -14.36 -30.56 7.03
C ALA A 650 -12.91 -30.50 7.56
N PRO A 651 -12.20 -31.64 7.68
CA PRO A 651 -10.83 -31.65 8.17
C PRO A 651 -9.95 -30.66 7.38
N PRO A 652 -9.16 -29.79 8.04
CA PRO A 652 -8.48 -28.66 7.38
C PRO A 652 -7.55 -29.05 6.23
N ASP A 653 -7.00 -30.27 6.26
CA ASP A 653 -6.07 -30.82 5.28
C ASP A 653 -6.76 -31.46 4.07
N THR A 654 -8.08 -31.67 4.11
CA THR A 654 -8.78 -32.43 3.06
C THR A 654 -8.72 -31.73 1.70
N HIS A 655 -8.79 -30.39 1.67
CA HIS A 655 -8.62 -29.64 0.42
C HIS A 655 -7.24 -29.89 -0.19
N SER A 656 -6.18 -29.85 0.63
CA SER A 656 -4.81 -30.11 0.17
C SER A 656 -4.69 -31.54 -0.37
N LYS A 657 -5.19 -32.55 0.35
CA LYS A 657 -5.21 -33.96 -0.11
C LYS A 657 -5.87 -34.11 -1.49
N LEU A 658 -7.01 -33.45 -1.71
CA LEU A 658 -7.69 -33.46 -3.01
C LEU A 658 -6.88 -32.79 -4.13
N VAL A 659 -6.26 -31.66 -3.82
CA VAL A 659 -5.45 -30.89 -4.78
C VAL A 659 -4.16 -31.64 -5.14
N GLN A 660 -3.49 -32.26 -4.18
CA GLN A 660 -2.34 -33.14 -4.43
C GLN A 660 -2.73 -34.36 -5.29
N ALA A 661 -3.86 -34.99 -4.99
CA ALA A 661 -4.36 -36.12 -5.77
C ALA A 661 -4.75 -35.70 -7.20
N ALA A 662 -5.35 -34.52 -7.37
CA ALA A 662 -5.70 -33.95 -8.68
C ALA A 662 -4.44 -33.71 -9.53
N ALA A 663 -3.39 -33.15 -8.93
CA ALA A 663 -2.11 -32.94 -9.61
C ALA A 663 -1.49 -34.28 -10.04
N LYS A 664 -1.47 -35.28 -9.15
CA LYS A 664 -0.97 -36.63 -9.45
C LYS A 664 -1.78 -37.34 -10.54
N ALA A 665 -3.10 -37.10 -10.59
CA ALA A 665 -3.99 -37.63 -11.61
C ALA A 665 -3.91 -36.86 -12.95
N GLY A 666 -3.19 -35.74 -13.01
CA GLY A 666 -3.04 -34.93 -14.21
C GLY A 666 -4.24 -34.04 -14.53
N VAL A 667 -5.06 -33.68 -13.53
CA VAL A 667 -6.20 -32.77 -13.72
C VAL A 667 -5.68 -31.35 -13.95
N PRO A 668 -6.03 -30.66 -15.05
CA PRO A 668 -5.47 -29.34 -15.36
C PRO A 668 -6.14 -28.19 -14.59
N TYR A 669 -7.42 -28.32 -14.25
CA TYR A 669 -8.24 -27.22 -13.73
C TYR A 669 -8.93 -27.58 -12.41
N VAL A 670 -8.87 -26.67 -11.43
CA VAL A 670 -9.49 -26.84 -10.11
C VAL A 670 -10.32 -25.61 -9.73
N MET A 671 -11.59 -25.81 -9.38
CA MET A 671 -12.38 -24.82 -8.65
C MET A 671 -12.21 -25.10 -7.15
N PRO A 672 -11.43 -24.28 -6.42
CA PRO A 672 -11.16 -24.49 -5.00
C PRO A 672 -12.44 -24.29 -4.18
N ASN A 673 -12.38 -24.62 -2.89
CA ASN A 673 -13.48 -24.39 -1.96
C ASN A 673 -13.65 -22.89 -1.62
N GLY A 674 -14.14 -22.12 -2.59
CA GLY A 674 -14.30 -20.67 -2.52
C GLY A 674 -15.54 -20.19 -3.30
N TYR A 675 -16.61 -19.91 -2.55
CA TYR A 675 -17.92 -19.51 -3.07
C TYR A 675 -18.47 -18.36 -2.22
N GLY A 676 -17.87 -17.17 -2.35
CA GLY A 676 -18.09 -16.08 -1.40
C GLY A 676 -17.83 -14.69 -1.98
N GLY A 677 -17.32 -13.79 -1.15
CA GLY A 677 -17.01 -12.41 -1.52
C GLY A 677 -15.79 -12.25 -2.45
N ASP A 678 -15.34 -11.01 -2.58
CA ASP A 678 -14.23 -10.63 -3.46
C ASP A 678 -12.90 -11.30 -3.08
N ILE A 679 -12.15 -11.76 -4.08
CA ILE A 679 -10.81 -12.36 -3.92
C ILE A 679 -9.68 -11.31 -3.90
N VAL A 680 -9.98 -10.07 -4.32
CA VAL A 680 -9.00 -8.96 -4.41
C VAL A 680 -9.08 -8.01 -3.21
N ASP A 681 -10.25 -7.85 -2.58
CA ASP A 681 -10.41 -6.96 -1.43
C ASP A 681 -9.71 -7.52 -0.19
N SER A 682 -8.58 -6.93 0.18
CA SER A 682 -7.74 -7.41 1.27
C SER A 682 -8.36 -7.26 2.67
N LYS A 683 -9.25 -6.29 2.90
CA LYS A 683 -9.74 -5.99 4.25
C LYS A 683 -10.93 -6.87 4.63
N LEU A 684 -11.96 -6.88 3.78
CA LEU A 684 -13.12 -7.77 3.97
C LEU A 684 -12.68 -9.24 3.99
N SER A 685 -11.76 -9.61 3.10
CA SER A 685 -11.20 -10.95 3.02
C SER A 685 -10.49 -11.37 4.32
N GLN A 686 -9.70 -10.48 4.94
CA GLN A 686 -9.05 -10.75 6.23
C GLN A 686 -10.04 -10.86 7.38
N GLU A 687 -10.97 -9.89 7.50
CA GLU A 687 -11.93 -9.81 8.61
C GLU A 687 -13.02 -10.89 8.55
N SER A 688 -13.21 -11.54 7.40
CA SER A 688 -14.08 -12.72 7.27
C SER A 688 -13.50 -14.03 7.82
N MET A 689 -12.21 -14.07 8.16
CA MET A 689 -11.40 -15.27 8.44
C MET A 689 -11.27 -16.29 7.28
N LEU A 690 -12.10 -16.21 6.24
CA LEU A 690 -12.09 -17.13 5.09
C LEU A 690 -11.05 -16.75 4.02
N GLY A 691 -10.69 -15.47 3.95
CA GLY A 691 -9.76 -14.94 2.95
C GLY A 691 -8.39 -15.58 2.90
N PRO A 692 -7.67 -15.67 4.04
CA PRO A 692 -6.35 -16.32 4.09
C PRO A 692 -6.39 -17.79 3.66
N VAL A 693 -7.43 -18.54 4.08
CA VAL A 693 -7.61 -19.95 3.71
C VAL A 693 -7.82 -20.09 2.21
N ALA A 694 -8.74 -19.33 1.63
CA ALA A 694 -9.02 -19.36 0.19
C ALA A 694 -7.79 -18.96 -0.64
N ARG A 695 -6.97 -18.02 -0.15
CA ARG A 695 -5.70 -17.64 -0.80
C ARG A 695 -4.68 -18.78 -0.75
N ALA A 696 -4.52 -19.44 0.39
CA ALA A 696 -3.61 -20.58 0.53
C ALA A 696 -3.98 -21.73 -0.41
N GLN A 697 -5.27 -22.03 -0.52
CA GLN A 697 -5.81 -23.05 -1.43
C GLN A 697 -5.48 -22.76 -2.90
N ARG A 698 -5.68 -21.52 -3.36
CA ARG A 698 -5.32 -21.11 -4.74
C ARG A 698 -3.82 -21.19 -4.99
N ASN A 699 -3.02 -20.72 -4.03
CA ASN A 699 -1.56 -20.77 -4.13
C ASN A 699 -1.05 -22.22 -4.22
N GLU A 700 -1.68 -23.17 -3.53
CA GLU A 700 -1.33 -24.59 -3.63
C GLU A 700 -1.61 -25.15 -5.02
N ILE A 701 -2.79 -24.85 -5.59
CA ILE A 701 -3.17 -25.28 -6.95
C ILE A 701 -2.13 -24.78 -7.98
N GLU A 702 -1.76 -23.49 -7.91
CA GLU A 702 -0.74 -22.93 -8.81
C GLU A 702 0.65 -23.56 -8.63
N LYS A 703 1.06 -23.79 -7.37
CA LYS A 703 2.36 -24.42 -7.06
C LYS A 703 2.49 -25.82 -7.65
N LEU A 704 1.39 -26.55 -7.74
CA LEU A 704 1.33 -27.88 -8.34
C LEU A 704 1.18 -27.87 -9.87
N GLY A 705 1.19 -26.69 -10.50
CA GLY A 705 1.15 -26.54 -11.96
C GLY A 705 -0.24 -26.61 -12.58
N MET A 706 -1.30 -26.61 -11.76
CA MET A 706 -2.69 -26.54 -12.21
C MET A 706 -3.17 -25.09 -12.23
N GLN A 707 -4.31 -24.84 -12.89
CA GLN A 707 -4.96 -23.53 -12.91
C GLN A 707 -6.29 -23.56 -12.18
N TRP A 708 -6.70 -22.42 -11.62
CA TRP A 708 -7.92 -22.34 -10.82
C TRP A 708 -8.96 -21.35 -11.34
N ILE A 709 -10.23 -21.58 -10.99
CA ILE A 709 -11.32 -20.62 -11.20
C ILE A 709 -12.09 -20.51 -9.88
N THR A 710 -12.17 -19.32 -9.29
CA THR A 710 -12.92 -19.11 -8.03
C THR A 710 -14.25 -18.43 -8.30
N VAL A 711 -15.32 -18.83 -7.62
CA VAL A 711 -16.63 -18.21 -7.80
C VAL A 711 -16.87 -17.13 -6.73
N CYS A 712 -16.93 -15.88 -7.18
CA CYS A 712 -17.24 -14.72 -6.35
C CYS A 712 -18.74 -14.42 -6.47
N CYS A 713 -19.54 -14.90 -5.53
CA CYS A 713 -21.01 -14.83 -5.59
C CYS A 713 -21.68 -14.11 -4.42
N GLY A 714 -20.89 -13.50 -3.52
CA GLY A 714 -21.41 -12.92 -2.29
C GLY A 714 -22.00 -14.00 -1.39
N PHE A 715 -23.05 -13.68 -0.65
CA PHE A 715 -23.79 -14.68 0.13
C PHE A 715 -24.87 -15.37 -0.69
N TRP A 716 -25.11 -16.65 -0.42
CA TRP A 716 -26.19 -17.42 -1.02
C TRP A 716 -27.54 -16.98 -0.45
N TYR A 717 -28.33 -16.21 -1.20
CA TYR A 717 -29.49 -15.47 -0.72
C TYR A 717 -30.51 -16.35 0.03
N ASP A 718 -31.02 -17.37 -0.64
CA ASP A 718 -32.01 -18.33 -0.16
C ASP A 718 -31.50 -19.11 1.07
N TYR A 719 -30.27 -19.61 1.01
CA TYR A 719 -29.62 -20.27 2.15
C TYR A 719 -29.41 -19.33 3.35
N SER A 720 -29.02 -18.09 3.09
CA SER A 720 -28.70 -17.10 4.11
C SER A 720 -29.94 -16.60 4.82
N LEU A 721 -31.02 -16.37 4.05
CA LEU A 721 -32.30 -15.93 4.56
C LEU A 721 -32.91 -16.98 5.51
N GLY A 722 -32.92 -18.26 5.10
CA GLY A 722 -33.42 -19.37 5.93
C GLY A 722 -32.51 -19.77 7.10
N GLY A 723 -31.31 -19.18 7.18
CA GLY A 723 -30.26 -19.60 8.10
C GLY A 723 -30.43 -19.15 9.56
N GLY A 724 -31.48 -18.41 9.87
CA GLY A 724 -31.80 -17.96 11.23
C GLY A 724 -31.19 -16.61 11.60
N GLU A 725 -31.45 -16.20 12.85
CA GLU A 725 -31.11 -14.87 13.37
C GLU A 725 -29.63 -14.50 13.17
N PRO A 726 -28.64 -15.41 13.38
CA PRO A 726 -27.22 -15.06 13.20
C PRO A 726 -26.81 -14.63 11.79
N ARG A 727 -27.62 -14.91 10.74
CA ARG A 727 -27.28 -14.58 9.35
C ARG A 727 -27.82 -13.21 8.93
N PHE A 728 -29.01 -13.16 8.32
CA PHE A 728 -29.66 -11.90 7.92
C PHE A 728 -30.60 -11.32 8.99
N GLY A 729 -30.59 -11.86 10.21
CA GLY A 729 -31.39 -11.35 11.33
C GLY A 729 -32.78 -11.98 11.47
N PHE A 730 -33.22 -12.81 10.52
CA PHE A 730 -34.56 -13.40 10.51
C PHE A 730 -34.70 -14.65 11.39
N ASP A 731 -35.72 -14.69 12.23
CA ASP A 731 -36.24 -15.90 12.87
C ASP A 731 -37.70 -16.06 12.46
N PHE A 732 -37.94 -16.96 11.48
CA PHE A 732 -39.28 -17.17 10.92
C PHE A 732 -40.24 -17.89 11.87
N ASP A 733 -39.73 -18.70 12.81
CA ASP A 733 -40.59 -19.39 13.78
C ASP A 733 -41.16 -18.40 14.79
N LYS A 734 -40.30 -17.48 15.27
CA LYS A 734 -40.68 -16.43 16.23
C LYS A 734 -41.23 -15.16 15.58
N ARG A 735 -41.18 -15.08 14.24
CA ARG A 735 -41.46 -13.85 13.48
C ARG A 735 -40.71 -12.66 14.07
N SER A 736 -39.39 -12.78 14.22
CA SER A 736 -38.53 -11.68 14.67
C SER A 736 -37.45 -11.35 13.67
N LEU A 737 -37.04 -10.09 13.65
CA LEU A 737 -35.99 -9.57 12.78
C LEU A 737 -35.05 -8.66 13.58
N THR A 738 -33.76 -9.01 13.63
CA THR A 738 -32.70 -8.11 14.08
C THR A 738 -32.17 -7.27 12.92
N ILE A 739 -32.50 -5.99 12.89
CA ILE A 739 -31.99 -5.01 11.92
C ILE A 739 -30.62 -4.49 12.37
N TYR A 740 -29.68 -4.42 11.44
CA TYR A 740 -28.32 -3.93 11.66
C TYR A 740 -28.28 -2.44 11.34
N ASP A 741 -27.84 -1.64 12.33
CA ASP A 741 -27.85 -0.17 12.24
C ASP A 741 -29.25 0.36 11.82
N ASP A 742 -29.41 0.88 10.60
CA ASP A 742 -30.68 1.36 10.03
C ASP A 742 -31.30 0.41 8.98
N GLY A 743 -30.67 -0.75 8.75
CA GLY A 743 -31.09 -1.76 7.79
C GLY A 743 -30.94 -1.38 6.33
N ARG A 744 -30.28 -0.25 5.99
CA ARG A 744 -30.17 0.28 4.62
C ARG A 744 -28.90 -0.12 3.89
N THR A 745 -27.87 -0.59 4.59
CA THR A 745 -26.63 -1.05 3.94
C THR A 745 -26.96 -2.21 3.00
N LYS A 746 -26.59 -2.07 1.72
CA LYS A 746 -26.81 -3.10 0.71
C LYS A 746 -25.62 -4.06 0.63
N ASN A 747 -25.91 -5.32 0.35
CA ASN A 747 -24.91 -6.33 0.03
C ASN A 747 -25.23 -7.03 -1.31
N SER A 748 -24.20 -7.55 -1.96
CA SER A 748 -24.36 -8.44 -3.12
C SER A 748 -24.65 -9.87 -2.65
N THR A 749 -25.70 -10.47 -3.20
CA THR A 749 -26.10 -11.85 -2.93
C THR A 749 -26.41 -12.57 -4.24
N SER A 750 -26.24 -13.89 -4.25
CA SER A 750 -26.61 -14.76 -5.37
C SER A 750 -27.48 -15.90 -4.88
N THR A 751 -28.41 -16.39 -5.68
CA THR A 751 -29.15 -17.62 -5.33
C THR A 751 -28.26 -18.84 -5.58
N LEU A 752 -28.48 -19.94 -4.86
CA LEU A 752 -27.75 -21.19 -5.12
C LEU A 752 -27.90 -21.65 -6.58
N SER A 753 -29.10 -21.48 -7.15
CA SER A 753 -29.41 -21.82 -8.54
C SER A 753 -28.65 -20.95 -9.55
N GLN A 754 -28.50 -19.64 -9.31
CA GLN A 754 -27.73 -18.77 -10.20
C GLN A 754 -26.24 -19.12 -10.17
N VAL A 755 -25.70 -19.48 -8.99
CA VAL A 755 -24.32 -19.96 -8.87
C VAL A 755 -24.13 -21.25 -9.67
N GLY A 756 -25.06 -22.21 -9.55
CA GLY A 756 -25.04 -23.44 -10.35
C GLY A 756 -25.06 -23.16 -11.85
N ARG A 757 -25.96 -22.28 -12.31
CA ARG A 757 -26.04 -21.86 -13.72
C ARG A 757 -24.76 -21.20 -14.20
N ALA A 758 -24.15 -20.33 -13.40
CA ALA A 758 -22.90 -19.67 -13.73
C ALA A 758 -21.75 -20.67 -13.93
N VAL A 759 -21.58 -21.60 -12.99
CA VAL A 759 -20.56 -22.67 -13.07
C VAL A 759 -20.78 -23.51 -14.32
N ALA A 760 -22.02 -23.97 -14.57
CA ALA A 760 -22.35 -24.75 -15.75
C ALA A 760 -22.11 -23.98 -17.06
N LYS A 761 -22.42 -22.68 -17.10
CA LYS A 761 -22.14 -21.81 -18.26
C LYS A 761 -20.66 -21.68 -18.53
N VAL A 762 -19.85 -21.35 -17.51
CA VAL A 762 -18.39 -21.21 -17.64
C VAL A 762 -17.76 -22.51 -18.14
N LEU A 763 -18.13 -23.65 -17.55
CA LEU A 763 -17.60 -24.97 -17.96
C LEU A 763 -18.08 -25.40 -19.35
N SER A 764 -19.20 -24.86 -19.84
CA SER A 764 -19.73 -25.15 -21.17
C SER A 764 -19.10 -24.31 -22.29
N LEU A 765 -18.21 -23.37 -21.96
CA LEU A 765 -17.46 -22.58 -22.94
C LEU A 765 -16.41 -23.44 -23.64
N LYS A 766 -15.95 -22.97 -24.80
CA LYS A 766 -14.71 -23.49 -25.39
C LYS A 766 -13.56 -23.24 -24.42
N GLU A 767 -12.61 -24.17 -24.37
CA GLU A 767 -11.45 -24.04 -23.49
C GLU A 767 -10.57 -22.84 -23.88
N LEU A 768 -10.26 -22.74 -25.18
CA LEU A 768 -9.41 -21.73 -25.80
C LEU A 768 -10.12 -21.06 -26.99
N PRO A 769 -9.77 -19.80 -27.32
CA PRO A 769 -10.19 -19.20 -28.59
C PRO A 769 -9.62 -20.00 -29.75
N TYR A 770 -10.32 -20.11 -30.88
CA TYR A 770 -9.82 -20.91 -32.01
C TYR A 770 -8.54 -20.33 -32.63
N ASP A 771 -8.48 -19.00 -32.76
CA ASP A 771 -7.36 -18.21 -33.29
C ASP A 771 -7.43 -16.75 -32.76
N GLU A 772 -6.53 -15.87 -33.21
CA GLU A 772 -6.52 -14.44 -32.85
C GLU A 772 -7.79 -13.65 -33.19
N ASN A 773 -8.59 -14.14 -34.14
CA ASN A 773 -9.81 -13.50 -34.61
C ASN A 773 -11.06 -14.01 -33.88
N ASP A 774 -10.99 -15.19 -33.23
CA ASP A 774 -12.06 -15.70 -32.38
C ASP A 774 -12.22 -14.83 -31.12
N LYS A 775 -13.24 -13.97 -31.13
CA LYS A 775 -13.62 -13.11 -29.99
C LYS A 775 -14.65 -13.76 -29.06
N SER A 776 -14.99 -15.04 -29.28
CA SER A 776 -15.94 -15.73 -28.41
C SER A 776 -15.42 -15.84 -26.99
N LEU A 777 -16.34 -15.87 -26.03
CA LEU A 777 -16.00 -16.06 -24.63
C LEU A 777 -15.51 -17.50 -24.41
N THR A 778 -14.32 -17.65 -23.84
CA THR A 778 -13.67 -18.94 -23.58
C THR A 778 -13.37 -19.11 -22.10
N LEU A 779 -13.25 -20.36 -21.65
CA LEU A 779 -12.90 -20.70 -20.27
C LEU A 779 -11.55 -20.10 -19.87
N SER A 780 -10.60 -20.04 -20.81
CA SER A 780 -9.28 -19.45 -20.58
C SER A 780 -9.27 -18.02 -20.04
N ARG A 781 -10.36 -17.26 -20.24
CA ARG A 781 -10.53 -15.91 -19.70
C ARG A 781 -10.67 -15.89 -18.16
N PHE A 782 -11.10 -17.00 -17.57
CA PHE A 782 -11.37 -17.13 -16.14
C PHE A 782 -10.27 -17.88 -15.38
N LEU A 783 -9.28 -18.43 -16.09
CA LEU A 783 -8.17 -19.16 -15.48
C LEU A 783 -7.31 -18.25 -14.60
N ASN A 784 -6.98 -18.76 -13.41
CA ASN A 784 -6.34 -18.06 -12.31
C ASN A 784 -7.05 -16.73 -11.96
N ASN A 785 -8.38 -16.72 -12.04
CA ASN A 785 -9.19 -15.55 -11.78
C ASN A 785 -10.56 -15.89 -11.16
N GLY A 786 -11.28 -14.84 -10.73
CA GLY A 786 -12.62 -14.93 -10.19
C GLY A 786 -13.70 -14.83 -11.28
N VAL A 787 -14.74 -15.66 -11.17
CA VAL A 787 -16.02 -15.50 -11.88
C VAL A 787 -16.97 -14.79 -10.93
N TYR A 788 -17.41 -13.58 -11.30
CA TYR A 788 -18.23 -12.74 -10.42
C TYR A 788 -19.69 -12.82 -10.85
N VAL A 789 -20.58 -13.19 -9.93
CA VAL A 789 -22.02 -13.28 -10.19
C VAL A 789 -22.81 -12.67 -9.05
N THR A 790 -23.98 -12.13 -9.37
CA THR A 790 -24.88 -11.52 -8.38
C THR A 790 -26.32 -11.70 -8.84
N SER A 791 -27.21 -12.15 -7.97
CA SER A 791 -28.65 -12.16 -8.23
C SER A 791 -29.30 -10.86 -7.76
N PHE A 792 -28.94 -10.39 -6.56
CA PHE A 792 -29.57 -9.24 -5.93
C PHE A 792 -28.55 -8.37 -5.20
N VAL A 793 -28.75 -7.05 -5.26
CA VAL A 793 -28.04 -6.06 -4.42
C VAL A 793 -29.06 -5.44 -3.46
N VAL A 794 -29.15 -6.01 -2.26
CA VAL A 794 -30.28 -5.80 -1.34
C VAL A 794 -29.82 -5.46 0.07
N SER A 795 -30.63 -4.68 0.77
CA SER A 795 -30.49 -4.38 2.20
C SER A 795 -31.42 -5.26 3.04
N GLN A 796 -31.26 -5.27 4.38
CA GLN A 796 -32.20 -6.00 5.25
C GLN A 796 -33.64 -5.51 5.11
N ASN A 797 -33.81 -4.20 4.86
CA ASN A 797 -35.13 -3.62 4.62
C ASN A 797 -35.74 -4.16 3.31
N ASP A 798 -34.95 -4.24 2.23
CA ASP A 798 -35.43 -4.80 0.96
C ASP A 798 -35.85 -6.28 1.11
N MET A 799 -35.08 -7.05 1.89
CA MET A 799 -35.39 -8.44 2.22
C MET A 799 -36.69 -8.54 3.02
N PHE A 800 -36.88 -7.68 4.03
CA PHE A 800 -38.06 -7.71 4.88
C PHE A 800 -39.33 -7.34 4.12
N GLU A 801 -39.27 -6.38 3.20
CA GLU A 801 -40.38 -6.07 2.30
C GLU A 801 -40.78 -7.27 1.43
N SER A 802 -39.80 -8.02 0.91
CA SER A 802 -40.07 -9.25 0.16
C SER A 802 -40.69 -10.34 1.05
N VAL A 803 -40.18 -10.53 2.27
CA VAL A 803 -40.73 -11.48 3.24
C VAL A 803 -42.20 -11.17 3.52
N LYS A 804 -42.55 -9.90 3.72
CA LYS A 804 -43.94 -9.46 3.92
C LYS A 804 -44.82 -9.78 2.72
N ARG A 805 -44.39 -9.44 1.50
CA ARG A 805 -45.14 -9.78 0.27
C ARG A 805 -45.37 -11.28 0.11
N VAL A 806 -44.35 -12.09 0.36
CA VAL A 806 -44.40 -13.55 0.19
C VAL A 806 -45.26 -14.24 1.25
N THR A 807 -45.23 -13.74 2.49
CA THR A 807 -45.96 -14.33 3.62
C THR A 807 -47.34 -13.73 3.85
N GLY A 808 -47.64 -12.58 3.23
CA GLY A 808 -48.84 -11.80 3.50
C GLY A 808 -48.88 -11.16 4.88
N THR A 809 -47.71 -10.99 5.53
CA THR A 809 -47.60 -10.39 6.87
C THR A 809 -47.33 -8.89 6.82
N VAL A 810 -47.56 -8.20 7.94
CA VAL A 810 -47.27 -6.77 8.12
C VAL A 810 -46.32 -6.50 9.29
N ASP A 811 -45.74 -5.30 9.39
CA ASP A 811 -44.74 -4.93 10.42
C ASP A 811 -45.21 -5.25 11.85
N ALA A 812 -46.48 -5.03 12.16
CA ALA A 812 -47.06 -5.27 13.48
C ALA A 812 -47.07 -6.75 13.91
N GLU A 813 -46.89 -7.69 12.96
CA GLU A 813 -46.79 -9.13 13.23
C GLU A 813 -45.35 -9.59 13.49
N TRP A 814 -44.38 -8.69 13.40
CA TRP A 814 -42.96 -8.99 13.56
C TRP A 814 -42.38 -8.28 14.78
N THR A 815 -41.57 -9.00 15.55
CA THR A 815 -40.75 -8.39 16.62
C THR A 815 -39.45 -7.87 16.02
N ILE A 816 -39.33 -6.55 15.88
CA ILE A 816 -38.15 -5.90 15.28
C ILE A 816 -37.21 -5.39 16.37
N THR A 817 -35.97 -5.86 16.36
CA THR A 817 -34.89 -5.38 17.24
C THR A 817 -33.79 -4.73 16.41
N HIS A 818 -33.04 -3.79 17.01
CA HIS A 818 -31.93 -3.12 16.34
C HIS A 818 -30.63 -3.38 17.09
N GLU A 819 -29.56 -3.66 16.34
CA GLU A 819 -28.23 -3.85 16.88
C GLU A 819 -27.22 -3.18 15.95
N THR A 820 -26.15 -2.59 16.49
CA THR A 820 -25.12 -2.01 15.62
C THR A 820 -24.33 -3.11 14.94
N THR A 821 -24.00 -2.92 13.66
CA THR A 821 -23.28 -3.95 12.89
C THR A 821 -21.92 -4.27 13.52
N LYS A 822 -21.24 -3.25 14.07
CA LYS A 822 -19.95 -3.40 14.77
C LYS A 822 -20.08 -4.27 16.02
N LYS A 823 -21.05 -4.00 16.89
CA LYS A 823 -21.27 -4.79 18.11
C LYS A 823 -21.58 -6.24 17.74
N ARG A 824 -22.45 -6.44 16.76
CA ARG A 824 -22.84 -7.77 16.29
C ARG A 824 -21.63 -8.59 15.82
N TYR A 825 -20.72 -7.95 15.07
CA TYR A 825 -19.46 -8.54 14.64
C TYR A 825 -18.56 -8.91 15.82
N GLU A 826 -18.36 -7.99 16.77
CA GLU A 826 -17.51 -8.20 17.95
C GLU A 826 -18.03 -9.33 18.85
N ASP A 827 -19.34 -9.40 19.06
CA ASP A 827 -20.01 -10.48 19.80
C ASP A 827 -19.81 -11.83 19.12
N GLY A 828 -20.00 -11.90 17.79
CA GLY A 828 -19.78 -13.12 17.02
C GLY A 828 -18.32 -13.57 17.09
N LEU A 829 -17.38 -12.63 16.97
CA LEU A 829 -15.95 -12.90 17.10
C LEU A 829 -15.59 -13.41 18.51
N ALA A 830 -16.20 -12.85 19.56
CA ALA A 830 -16.00 -13.30 20.93
C ALA A 830 -16.50 -14.74 21.13
N GLN A 831 -17.67 -15.08 20.56
CA GLN A 831 -18.20 -16.44 20.57
C GLN A 831 -17.26 -17.43 19.85
N VAL A 832 -16.75 -17.07 18.67
CA VAL A 832 -15.79 -17.92 17.92
C VAL A 832 -14.53 -18.17 18.75
N LYS A 833 -13.98 -17.13 19.39
CA LYS A 833 -12.80 -17.24 20.26
C LYS A 833 -13.05 -18.13 21.48
N ALA A 834 -14.28 -18.19 21.96
CA ALA A 834 -14.69 -19.07 23.05
C ALA A 834 -15.03 -20.50 22.58
N GLY A 835 -14.85 -20.82 21.29
CA GLY A 835 -15.15 -22.13 20.70
C GLY A 835 -16.62 -22.32 20.30
N ASN A 836 -17.46 -21.29 20.42
CA ASN A 836 -18.85 -21.33 19.95
C ASN A 836 -18.93 -20.94 18.48
N MET A 837 -19.15 -21.91 17.59
CA MET A 837 -19.18 -21.70 16.14
C MET A 837 -20.48 -21.05 15.63
N ALA A 838 -21.55 -20.95 16.43
CA ALA A 838 -22.69 -20.10 16.08
C ALA A 838 -22.28 -18.62 15.91
N GLY A 839 -21.24 -18.20 16.64
CA GLY A 839 -20.63 -16.88 16.50
C GLY A 839 -20.04 -16.59 15.13
N PHE A 840 -19.63 -17.63 14.40
CA PHE A 840 -19.02 -17.47 13.09
C PHE A 840 -20.02 -16.91 12.07
N GLY A 841 -21.25 -17.42 12.06
CA GLY A 841 -22.33 -16.86 11.24
C GLY A 841 -22.64 -15.42 11.63
N LYS A 842 -22.80 -15.15 12.94
CA LYS A 842 -23.07 -13.80 13.48
C LYS A 842 -22.02 -12.79 13.01
N MET A 843 -20.74 -13.13 13.15
CA MET A 843 -19.62 -12.30 12.76
C MET A 843 -19.54 -12.12 11.23
N LEU A 844 -19.58 -13.21 10.47
CA LEU A 844 -19.40 -13.20 9.02
C LEU A 844 -20.47 -12.35 8.32
N TYR A 845 -21.73 -12.52 8.70
CA TYR A 845 -22.83 -11.77 8.10
C TYR A 845 -22.84 -10.32 8.54
N ALA A 846 -22.61 -10.02 9.83
CA ALA A 846 -22.49 -8.64 10.29
C ALA A 846 -21.37 -7.91 9.52
N ARG A 847 -20.21 -8.53 9.31
CA ARG A 847 -19.10 -7.90 8.61
C ARG A 847 -19.48 -7.40 7.20
N ALA A 848 -20.31 -8.16 6.48
CA ALA A 848 -20.73 -7.80 5.13
C ALA A 848 -21.63 -6.57 5.06
N PHE A 849 -22.22 -6.14 6.18
CA PHE A 849 -23.10 -4.96 6.28
C PHE A 849 -22.43 -3.74 6.92
N PHE A 850 -21.10 -3.72 7.05
CA PHE A 850 -20.38 -2.56 7.60
C PHE A 850 -20.68 -1.31 6.77
N PRO A 851 -21.18 -0.22 7.38
CA PRO A 851 -21.42 1.03 6.65
C PRO A 851 -20.14 1.54 5.99
N ASN A 852 -20.23 1.94 4.72
CA ASN A 852 -19.13 2.39 3.86
C ASN A 852 -18.09 1.32 3.45
N ASP A 853 -18.28 0.06 3.84
CA ASP A 853 -17.34 -1.04 3.55
C ASP A 853 -18.10 -2.38 3.43
N ALA A 854 -19.23 -2.34 2.74
CA ALA A 854 -20.13 -3.46 2.55
C ALA A 854 -19.60 -4.47 1.53
N ASN A 855 -20.07 -5.71 1.60
CA ASN A 855 -19.76 -6.74 0.60
C ASN A 855 -20.54 -6.49 -0.69
N ASP A 856 -20.07 -5.57 -1.51
CA ASP A 856 -20.66 -5.22 -2.81
C ASP A 856 -19.71 -5.55 -3.96
N ILE A 857 -20.03 -6.63 -4.69
CA ILE A 857 -19.31 -7.08 -5.88
C ILE A 857 -20.07 -6.78 -7.17
N SER A 858 -21.19 -6.04 -7.10
CA SER A 858 -22.09 -5.79 -8.23
C SER A 858 -21.39 -5.15 -9.44
N ARG A 859 -20.43 -4.24 -9.20
CA ARG A 859 -19.62 -3.60 -10.25
C ARG A 859 -18.73 -4.58 -11.03
N LYS A 860 -18.46 -5.75 -10.45
CA LYS A 860 -17.66 -6.81 -11.08
C LYS A 860 -18.54 -7.91 -11.68
N ALA A 861 -19.86 -7.90 -11.47
CA ALA A 861 -20.76 -8.97 -11.88
C ALA A 861 -20.70 -9.21 -13.40
N GLN A 862 -20.68 -10.48 -13.78
CA GLN A 862 -20.52 -10.96 -15.15
C GLN A 862 -21.78 -11.67 -15.65
N ASN A 863 -22.94 -11.39 -15.03
CA ASN A 863 -24.22 -12.02 -15.37
C ASN A 863 -24.57 -11.86 -16.86
N GLU A 864 -24.50 -10.63 -17.38
CA GLU A 864 -24.75 -10.35 -18.79
C GLU A 864 -23.75 -11.07 -19.70
N LEU A 865 -22.46 -11.05 -19.34
CA LEU A 865 -21.40 -11.72 -20.10
C LEU A 865 -21.64 -13.24 -20.23
N LEU A 866 -22.21 -13.85 -19.19
CA LEU A 866 -22.53 -15.28 -19.14
C LEU A 866 -23.97 -15.60 -19.61
N GLY A 867 -24.76 -14.58 -19.96
CA GLY A 867 -26.17 -14.73 -20.35
C GLY A 867 -27.01 -15.37 -19.24
N LEU A 868 -26.76 -15.00 -17.99
CA LEU A 868 -27.53 -15.49 -16.84
C LEU A 868 -28.86 -14.73 -16.74
N PRO A 869 -29.97 -15.41 -16.41
CA PRO A 869 -31.26 -14.76 -16.30
C PRO A 869 -31.34 -13.87 -15.07
N ASP A 870 -32.18 -12.83 -15.15
CA ASP A 870 -32.64 -12.11 -13.97
C ASP A 870 -33.55 -13.02 -13.12
N GLU A 871 -33.53 -12.83 -11.81
CA GLU A 871 -34.30 -13.63 -10.86
C GLU A 871 -35.31 -12.76 -10.10
N SER A 872 -36.37 -13.38 -9.60
CA SER A 872 -37.34 -12.72 -8.75
C SER A 872 -36.93 -12.80 -7.28
N LEU A 873 -36.77 -11.67 -6.62
CA LEU A 873 -36.48 -11.62 -5.18
C LEU A 873 -37.57 -12.33 -4.36
N ASP A 874 -38.84 -12.18 -4.73
CA ASP A 874 -39.97 -12.78 -4.00
C ASP A 874 -40.00 -14.31 -4.16
N GLU A 875 -39.64 -14.83 -5.33
CA GLU A 875 -39.53 -16.27 -5.57
C GLU A 875 -38.44 -16.89 -4.67
N PHE A 876 -37.26 -16.28 -4.62
CA PHE A 876 -36.15 -16.80 -3.82
C PHE A 876 -36.26 -16.48 -2.34
N THR A 877 -37.06 -15.47 -1.97
CA THR A 877 -37.48 -15.25 -0.59
C THR A 877 -38.37 -16.40 -0.12
N LYS A 878 -39.36 -16.80 -0.94
CA LYS A 878 -40.19 -17.98 -0.67
C LYS A 878 -39.36 -19.25 -0.53
N ALA A 879 -38.37 -19.43 -1.41
CA ALA A 879 -37.43 -20.54 -1.33
C ALA A 879 -36.61 -20.53 -0.02
N GLY A 880 -36.08 -19.37 0.37
CA GLY A 880 -35.31 -19.23 1.63
C GLY A 880 -36.15 -19.50 2.88
N ILE A 881 -37.41 -19.03 2.91
CA ILE A 881 -38.35 -19.34 4.00
C ILE A 881 -38.64 -20.84 4.06
N ALA A 882 -38.87 -21.49 2.91
CA ALA A 882 -39.09 -22.93 2.86
C ALA A 882 -37.84 -23.71 3.36
N MET A 883 -36.65 -23.24 2.98
CA MET A 883 -35.37 -23.82 3.38
C MET A 883 -35.10 -23.69 4.88
N ALA A 884 -35.67 -22.69 5.57
CA ALA A 884 -35.52 -22.53 7.02
C ALA A 884 -35.91 -23.80 7.80
N LYS A 885 -36.97 -24.50 7.37
CA LYS A 885 -37.41 -25.77 7.97
C LYS A 885 -36.44 -26.91 7.72
N ASP A 886 -35.86 -26.99 6.52
CA ASP A 886 -34.86 -28.00 6.20
C ASP A 886 -33.58 -27.79 7.01
N LEU A 887 -33.11 -26.54 7.11
CA LEU A 887 -31.93 -26.18 7.89
C LEU A 887 -32.10 -26.38 9.40
N GLN A 888 -33.33 -26.33 9.93
CA GLN A 888 -33.62 -26.72 11.32
C GLN A 888 -33.32 -28.20 11.59
N SER A 889 -33.52 -29.07 10.60
CA SER A 889 -33.31 -30.51 10.72
C SER A 889 -31.84 -30.92 10.55
N ARG A 890 -31.01 -30.05 9.95
CA ARG A 890 -29.58 -30.31 9.73
C ARG A 890 -28.81 -30.01 11.01
N ALA A 891 -27.95 -30.96 11.42
CA ALA A 891 -27.06 -30.82 12.57
C ALA A 891 -26.12 -29.59 12.49
N GLU A 892 -26.02 -28.94 11.33
CA GLU A 892 -25.31 -27.67 11.11
C GLU A 892 -25.89 -26.48 11.90
N ARG A 893 -27.11 -26.59 12.45
CA ARG A 893 -27.63 -25.67 13.49
C ARG A 893 -27.24 -26.06 14.94
N MET A 894 -26.64 -27.23 15.17
CA MET A 894 -26.25 -27.71 16.50
C MET A 894 -24.76 -27.50 16.81
N ALA A 895 -24.25 -26.31 16.49
CA ALA A 895 -23.14 -25.72 17.23
C ALA A 895 -23.66 -24.53 18.07
N ALA A 896 -24.83 -24.71 18.68
CA ALA A 896 -25.35 -23.88 19.75
C ALA A 896 -24.64 -24.20 21.07
#